data_AF-A0A2E8A771-F1
#
_entry.id   AF-A0A2E8A771-F1
#
_cell.length_a   1.000
_cell.length_b   1.000
_cell.length_c   1.000
_cell.angle_alpha   90.00
_cell.angle_beta   90.00
_cell.angle_gamma   90.00
#
_symmetry.space_group_name_H-M   'P 1'
#
loop_
_entity.id
_entity.type
_entity.pdbx_description
1 polymer ?
#
loop_
_entity_poly.entity_id
_entity_poly.type
_entity_poly.pdbx_seq_one_letter_code
_entity_poly.pdbx_strand_id
1 'polypeptide(L)'
;MRLIAVLMMLLLVASTMSGCAGQDSSGGEGDSELQSEISNLTADLDEANEQVLALDATLSEAASQLSMAEDSILELQEQLEISDSLRESLESQLSDAQEQLNSTDPSDQSTIDYLQGEISNLTAELANADYQISSLEEMMSIKNDEIHSLETMITALQSTMGALTYEIKERIDSCPQDNPGVEMAVGYDDGAGAASPGDGRVNYDEVQFTVGECPGDSGMVSGVQAGDSRDWGPALFVEMGGVLYFSADDGVHGWELWRSDGSVGGTYMVKDVREEECTPATDPETGEETENCENYGSIHQMCWPDPTECFVPEIVAGNNKIFFTAFDSNPGVNFPHVFISDGTEDGTYRIRDQWIGWDYNHPDSDFDYSGPSNLMVIPSNGFTPDRLLYTIVQAICVGDYCNQAFDPASGEELWITDGTDVGTYMLVNMVPEDKSWNNGDYCCMDDKGGIPRDLIMKGNTIWFTARTDSYGRELYRYGMNVGGGLFLVKDINEGTSGSNPMHLTSVGQGVYLSADNGTNGQELHYSLGNTFNTVVVKDINPGTNGSSPQELTKLGSNLFFTADDGENGRELWVSDSTEDGTFMVKDINTNGSSSPNWLRVMDGTLYFMAYTEDHGRELWRSDGTTDGTYMLMDINPGSNDSFHWTPDVFHEELVIVHGDRLYFTADDGGQHGTELWRTNGTTNGTELVIDIVPGSDSSWPNRYFSFDDKLYFTSYSEERGRQLWFYWDNPGPIIG
;
A
#
# COMPACT_ATOMS: atom_id res chain seq x y z
N MET A 1 -26.17 8.44 29.86
CA MET A 1 -24.81 7.85 30.04
C MET A 1 -23.95 7.99 28.79
N ARG A 2 -24.40 7.58 27.59
CA ARG A 2 -23.67 7.79 26.32
C ARG A 2 -23.22 9.24 26.08
N LEU A 3 -24.09 10.21 26.37
CA LEU A 3 -23.80 11.64 26.19
C LEU A 3 -22.73 12.18 27.16
N ILE A 4 -22.70 11.66 28.40
CA ILE A 4 -21.75 12.07 29.44
C ILE A 4 -20.33 11.61 29.07
N ALA A 5 -20.20 10.46 28.40
CA ALA A 5 -18.93 9.95 27.89
C ALA A 5 -18.38 10.81 26.73
N VAL A 6 -19.24 11.24 25.80
CA VAL A 6 -18.89 12.16 24.69
C VAL A 6 -18.47 13.54 25.23
N LEU A 7 -19.12 14.01 26.28
CA LEU A 7 -18.80 15.27 26.96
C LEU A 7 -17.47 15.25 27.71
N MET A 8 -17.18 14.18 28.44
CA MET A 8 -15.88 14.01 29.08
C MET A 8 -14.75 13.90 28.05
N MET A 9 -15.02 13.31 26.87
CA MET A 9 -14.08 13.24 25.75
C MET A 9 -13.75 14.62 25.17
N LEU A 10 -14.75 15.47 24.88
CA LEU A 10 -14.52 16.82 24.35
C LEU A 10 -13.71 17.69 25.34
N LEU A 11 -13.96 17.53 26.64
CA LEU A 11 -13.15 18.14 27.70
C LEU A 11 -11.71 17.61 27.74
N LEU A 12 -11.49 16.31 27.51
CA LEU A 12 -10.17 15.71 27.50
C LEU A 12 -9.35 16.16 26.27
N VAL A 13 -9.97 16.16 25.08
CA VAL A 13 -9.35 16.59 23.81
C VAL A 13 -9.01 18.09 23.83
N ALA A 14 -9.91 18.94 24.32
CA ALA A 14 -9.61 20.37 24.48
C ALA A 14 -8.45 20.60 25.48
N SER A 15 -8.36 19.78 26.53
CA SER A 15 -7.28 19.88 27.51
C SER A 15 -5.93 19.38 26.98
N THR A 16 -5.90 18.34 26.15
CA THR A 16 -4.66 17.82 25.54
C THR A 16 -4.15 18.75 24.44
N MET A 17 -5.04 19.30 23.61
CA MET A 17 -4.68 20.31 22.61
C MET A 17 -4.11 21.59 23.26
N SER A 18 -4.63 21.99 24.42
CA SER A 18 -4.08 23.10 25.21
C SER A 18 -2.72 22.78 25.88
N GLY A 19 -2.42 21.51 26.12
CA GLY A 19 -1.15 21.04 26.65
C GLY A 19 -0.03 21.04 25.61
N CYS A 20 -0.35 20.79 24.34
CA CYS A 20 0.61 20.78 23.23
C CYS A 20 0.94 22.18 22.68
N ALA A 21 0.07 23.18 22.86
CA ALA A 21 0.36 24.58 22.50
C ALA A 21 1.16 25.35 23.57
N GLY A 22 1.49 24.72 24.71
CA GLY A 22 2.11 25.37 25.88
C GLY A 22 3.62 25.60 25.81
N GLN A 23 4.28 25.25 24.71
CA GLN A 23 5.72 25.44 24.55
C GLN A 23 6.08 25.91 23.14
N ASP A 24 5.62 27.09 22.72
CA ASP A 24 6.53 27.91 21.92
C ASP A 24 6.28 29.42 22.04
N SER A 25 7.37 30.11 22.34
CA SER A 25 7.39 31.52 22.68
C SER A 25 7.70 32.38 21.45
N SER A 26 6.77 32.48 20.48
CA SER A 26 6.70 33.62 19.55
C SER A 26 5.49 33.55 18.59
N GLY A 27 4.45 34.36 18.82
CA GLY A 27 3.41 34.60 17.81
C GLY A 27 2.06 35.09 18.34
N GLY A 28 2.02 36.26 18.99
CA GLY A 28 0.84 36.78 19.71
C GLY A 28 -0.35 37.28 18.87
N GLU A 29 -0.56 36.83 17.63
CA GLU A 29 -1.76 37.17 16.85
C GLU A 29 -2.60 35.92 16.47
N GLY A 30 -2.00 34.82 15.98
CA GLY A 30 -2.74 33.57 15.68
C GLY A 30 -3.27 32.84 16.93
N ASP A 31 -2.58 33.01 18.06
CA ASP A 31 -2.98 32.43 19.36
C ASP A 31 -4.28 33.06 19.89
N SER A 32 -4.58 34.31 19.50
CA SER A 32 -5.81 35.02 19.89
C SER A 32 -7.03 34.64 19.06
N GLU A 33 -6.83 34.34 17.77
CA GLU A 33 -7.88 33.83 16.88
C GLU A 33 -8.27 32.41 17.26
N LEU A 34 -7.28 31.52 17.49
CA LEU A 34 -7.53 30.15 17.95
C LEU A 34 -8.19 30.14 19.34
N GLN A 35 -7.76 30.97 20.28
CA GLN A 35 -8.44 31.09 21.58
C GLN A 35 -9.86 31.62 21.46
N SER A 36 -10.13 32.53 20.53
CA SER A 36 -11.48 33.03 20.24
C SER A 36 -12.35 31.96 19.61
N GLU A 37 -11.80 31.15 18.70
CA GLU A 37 -12.50 30.07 18.02
C GLU A 37 -12.80 28.93 18.98
N ILE A 38 -11.84 28.55 19.83
CA ILE A 38 -12.04 27.60 20.94
C ILE A 38 -13.09 28.11 21.92
N SER A 39 -13.08 29.40 22.27
CA SER A 39 -14.08 29.98 23.16
C SER A 39 -15.48 29.96 22.56
N ASN A 40 -15.61 30.18 21.24
CA ASN A 40 -16.89 30.10 20.54
C ASN A 40 -17.37 28.64 20.46
N LEU A 41 -16.50 27.70 20.09
CA LEU A 41 -16.82 26.27 20.04
C LEU A 41 -17.19 25.71 21.42
N THR A 42 -16.53 26.20 22.48
CA THR A 42 -16.87 25.83 23.86
C THR A 42 -18.25 26.36 24.24
N ALA A 43 -18.59 27.60 23.85
CA ALA A 43 -19.91 28.19 24.10
C ALA A 43 -21.02 27.48 23.31
N ASP A 44 -20.77 27.13 22.05
CA ASP A 44 -21.70 26.39 21.20
C ASP A 44 -21.92 24.96 21.75
N LEU A 45 -20.87 24.33 22.29
CA LEU A 45 -20.96 23.04 22.96
C LEU A 45 -21.78 23.11 24.26
N ASP A 46 -21.55 24.14 25.07
CA ASP A 46 -22.33 24.37 26.29
C ASP A 46 -23.82 24.61 25.96
N GLU A 47 -24.12 25.37 24.91
CA GLU A 47 -25.49 25.59 24.43
C GLU A 47 -26.14 24.29 23.94
N ALA A 48 -25.40 23.48 23.15
CA ALA A 48 -25.88 22.17 22.70
C ALA A 48 -26.13 21.21 23.88
N ASN A 49 -25.28 21.24 24.91
CA ASN A 49 -25.47 20.44 26.12
C ASN A 49 -26.73 20.83 26.89
N GLU A 50 -26.99 22.12 27.04
CA GLU A 50 -28.21 22.62 27.66
C GLU A 50 -29.45 22.17 26.87
N GLN A 51 -29.39 22.20 25.54
CA GLN A 51 -30.46 21.71 24.68
C GLN A 51 -30.69 20.21 24.84
N VAL A 52 -29.64 19.38 24.87
CA VAL A 52 -29.80 17.93 25.02
C VAL A 52 -30.32 17.56 26.42
N LEU A 53 -29.85 18.23 27.47
CA LEU A 53 -30.38 18.03 28.82
C LEU A 53 -31.87 18.43 28.90
N ALA A 54 -32.28 19.49 28.21
CA ALA A 54 -33.68 19.89 28.12
C ALA A 54 -34.52 18.86 27.34
N LEU A 55 -33.99 18.30 26.25
CA LEU A 55 -34.62 17.23 25.47
C LEU A 55 -34.81 15.94 26.29
N ASP A 56 -33.79 15.51 27.03
CA ASP A 56 -33.84 14.32 27.89
C ASP A 56 -34.83 14.49 29.05
N ALA A 57 -34.84 15.67 29.69
CA ALA A 57 -35.81 16.00 30.73
C ALA A 57 -37.25 16.00 30.16
N THR A 58 -37.44 16.54 28.95
CA THR A 58 -38.76 16.57 28.28
C THR A 58 -39.23 15.16 27.90
N LEU A 59 -38.32 14.30 27.43
CA LEU A 59 -38.61 12.91 27.12
C LEU A 59 -39.00 12.12 28.38
N SER A 60 -38.28 12.33 29.49
CA SER A 60 -38.58 11.67 30.77
C SER A 60 -39.94 12.10 31.32
N GLU A 61 -40.27 13.39 31.23
CA GLU A 61 -41.58 13.92 31.63
C GLU A 61 -42.71 13.37 30.74
N ALA A 62 -42.53 13.36 29.42
CA ALA A 62 -43.51 12.80 28.49
C ALA A 62 -43.76 11.30 28.73
N ALA A 63 -42.72 10.53 29.02
CA ALA A 63 -42.83 9.11 29.38
C ALA A 63 -43.55 8.90 30.71
N SER A 64 -43.31 9.77 31.70
CA SER A 64 -44.04 9.73 32.98
C SER A 64 -45.53 10.04 32.78
N GLN A 65 -45.86 11.04 31.97
CA GLN A 65 -47.25 11.40 31.66
C GLN A 65 -47.98 10.29 30.90
N LEU A 66 -47.28 9.63 29.97
CA LEU A 66 -47.81 8.47 29.24
C LEU A 66 -48.19 7.35 30.21
N SER A 67 -47.28 6.98 31.12
CA SER A 67 -47.55 5.95 32.13
C SER A 67 -48.75 6.30 33.02
N MET A 68 -48.88 7.56 33.45
CA MET A 68 -50.04 8.01 34.24
C MET A 68 -51.36 7.98 33.45
N ALA A 69 -51.31 8.27 32.15
CA ALA A 69 -52.48 8.21 31.27
C ALA A 69 -52.92 6.76 31.00
N GLU A 70 -51.96 5.84 30.81
CA GLU A 70 -52.22 4.40 30.69
C GLU A 70 -52.88 3.84 31.95
N ASP A 71 -52.37 4.19 33.15
CA ASP A 71 -52.98 3.79 34.42
C ASP A 71 -54.42 4.32 34.55
N SER A 72 -54.66 5.57 34.14
CA SER A 72 -56.00 6.18 34.17
C SER A 72 -56.99 5.47 33.25
N ILE A 73 -56.53 4.95 32.09
CA ILE A 73 -57.38 4.16 31.19
C ILE A 73 -57.77 2.83 31.84
N LEU A 74 -56.85 2.16 32.52
CA LEU A 74 -57.14 0.90 33.22
C LEU A 74 -58.21 1.10 34.30
N GLU A 75 -58.14 2.19 35.07
CA GLU A 75 -59.16 2.53 36.07
C GLU A 75 -60.53 2.82 35.43
N LEU A 76 -60.56 3.56 34.31
CA LEU A 76 -61.80 3.85 33.58
C LEU A 76 -62.42 2.58 32.97
N GLN A 77 -61.60 1.66 32.47
CA GLN A 77 -62.05 0.35 31.95
C GLN A 77 -62.72 -0.49 33.04
N GLU A 78 -62.17 -0.51 34.25
CA GLU A 78 -62.78 -1.20 35.39
C GLU A 78 -64.14 -0.59 35.77
N GLN A 79 -64.24 0.75 35.78
CA GLN A 79 -65.50 1.43 36.07
C GLN A 79 -66.57 1.19 34.99
N LEU A 80 -66.16 1.11 33.72
CA LEU A 80 -67.03 0.79 32.61
C LEU A 80 -67.59 -0.63 32.74
N GLU A 81 -66.73 -1.62 33.02
CA GLU A 81 -67.15 -3.02 33.21
C GLU A 81 -68.16 -3.19 34.36
N ILE A 82 -67.95 -2.48 35.47
CA ILE A 82 -68.91 -2.45 36.59
C ILE A 82 -70.24 -1.84 36.17
N SER A 83 -70.21 -0.75 35.41
CA SER A 83 -71.42 -0.04 34.96
C SER A 83 -72.21 -0.86 33.93
N ASP A 84 -71.53 -1.56 33.02
CA ASP A 84 -72.12 -2.50 32.08
C ASP A 84 -72.78 -3.68 32.79
N SER A 85 -72.11 -4.26 33.79
CA SER A 85 -72.68 -5.34 34.59
C SER A 85 -73.94 -4.90 35.35
N LEU A 86 -73.95 -3.67 35.88
CA LEU A 86 -75.14 -3.09 36.50
C LEU A 86 -76.27 -2.90 35.47
N ARG A 87 -75.96 -2.39 34.28
CA ARG A 87 -76.93 -2.22 33.19
C ARG A 87 -77.56 -3.56 32.81
N GLU A 88 -76.77 -4.61 32.58
CA GLU A 88 -77.26 -5.96 32.26
C GLU A 88 -78.17 -6.52 33.36
N SER A 89 -77.81 -6.32 34.63
CA SER A 89 -78.65 -6.73 35.76
C SER A 89 -80.00 -6.00 35.79
N LEU A 90 -79.99 -4.69 35.50
CA LEU A 90 -81.21 -3.88 35.41
C LEU A 90 -82.08 -4.28 34.19
N GLU A 91 -81.47 -4.61 33.04
CA GLU A 91 -82.20 -5.14 31.87
C GLU A 91 -82.88 -6.47 32.20
N SER A 92 -82.20 -7.37 32.91
CA SER A 92 -82.76 -8.65 33.35
C SER A 92 -83.96 -8.43 34.28
N GLN A 93 -83.83 -7.55 35.29
CA GLN A 93 -84.93 -7.23 36.22
C GLN A 93 -86.12 -6.60 35.50
N LEU A 94 -85.86 -5.72 34.53
CA LEU A 94 -86.90 -5.10 33.70
C LEU A 94 -87.64 -6.14 32.86
N SER A 95 -86.91 -7.09 32.25
CA SER A 95 -87.48 -8.19 31.48
C SER A 95 -88.37 -9.08 32.36
N ASP A 96 -87.90 -9.45 33.56
CA ASP A 96 -88.67 -10.26 34.52
C ASP A 96 -89.96 -9.54 34.95
N ALA A 97 -89.88 -8.25 35.26
CA ALA A 97 -91.04 -7.44 35.63
C ALA A 97 -92.06 -7.31 34.48
N GLN A 98 -91.60 -7.18 33.24
CA GLN A 98 -92.45 -7.18 32.05
C GLN A 98 -93.14 -8.53 31.81
N GLU A 99 -92.44 -9.64 32.01
CA GLU A 99 -93.01 -10.99 31.90
C GLU A 99 -94.05 -11.26 33.00
N GLN A 100 -93.78 -10.83 34.24
CA GLN A 100 -94.73 -10.88 35.34
C GLN A 100 -95.98 -10.04 35.04
N LEU A 101 -95.83 -8.84 34.49
CA LEU A 101 -96.96 -8.00 34.09
C LEU A 101 -97.82 -8.67 33.02
N ASN A 102 -97.19 -9.30 32.02
CA ASN A 102 -97.88 -10.01 30.93
C ASN A 102 -98.63 -11.27 31.40
N SER A 103 -98.23 -11.87 32.52
CA SER A 103 -98.84 -13.08 33.09
C SER A 103 -99.84 -12.82 34.24
N THR A 104 -100.00 -11.56 34.66
CA THR A 104 -100.91 -11.16 35.75
C THR A 104 -102.37 -11.15 35.30
N ASP A 105 -103.30 -11.59 36.16
CA ASP A 105 -104.75 -11.59 35.89
C ASP A 105 -105.26 -10.15 35.65
N PRO A 106 -105.95 -9.87 34.52
CA PRO A 106 -106.46 -8.53 34.22
C PRO A 106 -107.42 -7.92 35.27
N SER A 107 -107.93 -8.72 36.21
CA SER A 107 -108.78 -8.26 37.31
C SER A 107 -108.02 -7.81 38.57
N ASP A 108 -106.70 -8.10 38.68
CA ASP A 108 -105.84 -7.67 39.79
C ASP A 108 -105.13 -6.34 39.47
N GLN A 109 -105.90 -5.25 39.51
CA GLN A 109 -105.39 -3.91 39.20
C GLN A 109 -104.27 -3.46 40.15
N SER A 110 -104.27 -3.91 41.41
CA SER A 110 -103.23 -3.54 42.38
C SER A 110 -101.84 -4.05 41.99
N THR A 111 -101.75 -5.30 41.53
CA THR A 111 -100.48 -5.90 41.10
C THR A 111 -100.02 -5.30 39.77
N ILE A 112 -100.96 -5.00 38.86
CA ILE A 112 -100.68 -4.30 37.59
C ILE A 112 -100.09 -2.91 37.84
N ASP A 113 -100.71 -2.10 38.72
CA ASP A 113 -100.24 -0.75 39.03
C ASP A 113 -98.84 -0.76 39.69
N TYR A 114 -98.57 -1.75 40.55
CA TYR A 114 -97.25 -1.95 41.17
C TYR A 114 -96.18 -2.29 40.12
N LEU A 115 -96.41 -3.31 39.28
CA LEU A 115 -95.47 -3.74 38.25
C LEU A 115 -95.23 -2.65 37.20
N GLN A 116 -96.26 -1.88 36.83
CA GLN A 116 -96.09 -0.71 35.95
C GLN A 116 -95.22 0.38 36.60
N GLY A 117 -95.36 0.60 37.90
CA GLY A 117 -94.49 1.50 38.67
C GLY A 117 -93.05 1.02 38.74
N GLU A 118 -92.84 -0.28 38.98
CA GLU A 118 -91.52 -0.91 39.03
C GLU A 118 -90.82 -0.89 37.66
N ILE A 119 -91.53 -1.22 36.58
CA ILE A 119 -91.04 -1.09 35.19
C ILE A 119 -90.64 0.37 34.90
N SER A 120 -91.45 1.34 35.33
CA SER A 120 -91.12 2.76 35.14
C SER A 120 -89.87 3.17 35.92
N ASN A 121 -89.64 2.63 37.11
CA ASN A 121 -88.44 2.91 37.90
C ASN A 121 -87.20 2.25 37.29
N LEU A 122 -87.27 0.96 36.94
CA LEU A 122 -86.18 0.23 36.30
C LEU A 122 -85.80 0.84 34.95
N THR A 123 -86.78 1.33 34.17
CA THR A 123 -86.51 2.06 32.91
C THR A 123 -85.74 3.36 33.16
N ALA A 124 -86.03 4.07 34.24
CA ALA A 124 -85.32 5.30 34.61
C ALA A 124 -83.90 5.01 35.12
N GLU A 125 -83.72 3.95 35.90
CA GLU A 125 -82.40 3.49 36.36
C GLU A 125 -81.53 3.01 35.20
N LEU A 126 -82.12 2.31 34.22
CA LEU A 126 -81.45 1.89 32.99
C LEU A 126 -80.93 3.09 32.20
N ALA A 127 -81.79 4.10 31.99
CA ALA A 127 -81.40 5.32 31.27
C ALA A 127 -80.28 6.10 32.00
N ASN A 128 -80.22 6.02 33.32
CA ASN A 128 -79.12 6.60 34.10
C ASN A 128 -77.81 5.80 33.94
N ALA A 129 -77.89 4.46 33.93
CA ALA A 129 -76.72 3.60 33.68
C ALA A 129 -76.18 3.82 32.26
N ASP A 130 -77.05 3.88 31.24
CA ASP A 130 -76.68 4.20 29.85
C ASP A 130 -75.94 5.54 29.74
N TYR A 131 -76.40 6.56 30.49
CA TYR A 131 -75.75 7.87 30.54
C TYR A 131 -74.35 7.80 31.19
N GLN A 132 -74.20 7.02 32.26
CA GLN A 132 -72.90 6.84 32.92
C GLN A 132 -71.91 6.10 32.03
N ILE A 133 -72.34 5.03 31.35
CA ILE A 133 -71.55 4.30 30.36
C ILE A 133 -71.10 5.23 29.24
N SER A 134 -72.03 6.00 28.65
CA SER A 134 -71.70 6.96 27.58
C SER A 134 -70.66 8.00 28.04
N SER A 135 -70.76 8.47 29.29
CA SER A 135 -69.79 9.42 29.85
C SER A 135 -68.42 8.79 30.11
N LEU A 136 -68.37 7.53 30.53
CA LEU A 136 -67.12 6.79 30.73
C LEU A 136 -66.42 6.51 29.39
N GLU A 137 -67.17 6.10 28.38
CA GLU A 137 -66.67 5.91 27.00
C GLU A 137 -66.08 7.21 26.43
N GLU A 138 -66.73 8.36 26.65
CA GLU A 138 -66.22 9.67 26.23
C GLU A 138 -64.89 10.02 26.94
N MET A 139 -64.79 9.80 28.25
CA MET A 139 -63.55 10.03 29.01
C MET A 139 -62.42 9.10 28.55
N MET A 140 -62.72 7.84 28.24
CA MET A 140 -61.76 6.89 27.69
C MET A 140 -61.28 7.30 26.29
N SER A 141 -62.17 7.83 25.44
CA SER A 141 -61.79 8.36 24.12
C SER A 141 -60.80 9.52 24.27
N ILE A 142 -61.06 10.46 25.17
CA ILE A 142 -60.17 11.60 25.43
C ILE A 142 -58.79 11.12 25.92
N LYS A 143 -58.76 10.12 26.81
CA LYS A 143 -57.51 9.56 27.32
C LYS A 143 -56.71 8.79 26.27
N ASN A 144 -57.37 8.05 25.38
CA ASN A 144 -56.70 7.40 24.25
C ASN A 144 -56.07 8.41 23.28
N ASP A 145 -56.74 9.53 23.02
CA ASP A 145 -56.19 10.61 22.19
C ASP A 145 -54.94 11.25 22.86
N GLU A 146 -54.95 11.41 24.19
CA GLU A 146 -53.81 11.90 24.98
C GLU A 146 -52.61 10.95 24.89
N ILE A 147 -52.83 9.64 25.07
CA ILE A 147 -51.79 8.60 24.92
C ILE A 147 -51.18 8.65 23.52
N HIS A 148 -52.01 8.67 22.47
CA HIS A 148 -51.51 8.69 21.09
C HIS A 148 -50.67 9.93 20.77
N SER A 149 -51.05 11.09 21.33
CA SER A 149 -50.27 12.32 21.21
C SER A 149 -48.91 12.21 21.93
N LEU A 150 -48.87 11.59 23.12
CA LEU A 150 -47.64 11.39 23.88
C LEU A 150 -46.70 10.38 23.21
N GLU A 151 -47.22 9.27 22.68
CA GLU A 151 -46.44 8.29 21.90
C GLU A 151 -45.80 8.93 20.66
N THR A 152 -46.56 9.76 19.95
CA THR A 152 -46.07 10.49 18.77
C THR A 152 -44.97 11.49 19.15
N MET A 153 -45.14 12.21 20.27
CA MET A 153 -44.15 13.14 20.79
C MET A 153 -42.87 12.43 21.20
N ILE A 154 -42.96 11.31 21.93
CA ILE A 154 -41.82 10.47 22.33
C ILE A 154 -41.06 9.99 21.09
N THR A 155 -41.77 9.50 20.07
CA THR A 155 -41.15 9.04 18.82
C THR A 155 -40.42 10.17 18.10
N ALA A 156 -41.00 11.37 18.04
CA ALA A 156 -40.37 12.54 17.43
C ALA A 156 -39.13 13.02 18.21
N LEU A 157 -39.20 13.04 19.54
CA LEU A 157 -38.08 13.37 20.42
C LEU A 157 -36.93 12.36 20.25
N GLN A 158 -37.24 11.06 20.25
CA GLN A 158 -36.28 9.98 20.01
C GLN A 158 -35.65 10.08 18.61
N SER A 159 -36.43 10.40 17.57
CA SER A 159 -35.91 10.59 16.21
C SER A 159 -34.98 11.81 16.12
N THR A 160 -35.30 12.91 16.83
CA THR A 160 -34.47 14.12 16.86
C THR A 160 -33.13 13.83 17.56
N MET A 161 -33.16 13.09 18.68
CA MET A 161 -31.95 12.61 19.36
C MET A 161 -31.14 11.65 18.47
N GLY A 162 -31.80 10.78 17.71
CA GLY A 162 -31.16 9.88 16.74
C GLY A 162 -30.46 10.63 15.60
N ALA A 163 -31.09 11.69 15.08
CA ALA A 163 -30.51 12.53 14.02
C ALA A 163 -29.27 13.29 14.47
N LEU A 164 -29.26 13.86 15.68
CA LEU A 164 -28.07 14.49 16.28
C LEU A 164 -26.89 13.52 16.44
N THR A 165 -27.17 12.21 16.54
CA THR A 165 -26.15 11.15 16.67
C THR A 165 -25.64 10.69 15.29
N TYR A 166 -26.45 10.80 14.24
CA TYR A 166 -26.14 10.36 12.88
C TYR A 166 -25.15 11.30 12.16
N GLU A 167 -25.27 12.61 12.39
CA GLU A 167 -24.44 13.64 11.75
C GLU A 167 -22.96 13.61 12.21
N ILE A 168 -22.68 13.04 13.39
CA ILE A 168 -21.32 12.78 13.89
C ILE A 168 -20.78 11.45 13.36
N LYS A 169 -21.64 10.44 13.16
CA LYS A 169 -21.27 9.11 12.67
C LYS A 169 -20.88 9.11 11.18
N GLU A 170 -21.60 9.86 10.35
CA GLU A 170 -21.31 9.91 8.91
C GLU A 170 -20.00 10.65 8.58
N ARG A 171 -19.52 11.53 9.48
CA ARG A 171 -18.20 12.17 9.36
C ARG A 171 -17.02 11.19 9.57
N ILE A 172 -17.25 10.00 10.11
CA ILE A 172 -16.24 8.98 10.45
C ILE A 172 -16.35 7.74 9.53
N ASP A 173 -17.57 7.31 9.16
CA ASP A 173 -17.79 6.16 8.27
C ASP A 173 -17.27 6.39 6.82
N SER A 174 -16.88 7.62 6.47
CA SER A 174 -16.22 7.96 5.19
C SER A 174 -14.69 7.94 5.25
N CYS A 175 -14.07 7.60 6.38
CA CYS A 175 -12.63 7.38 6.42
C CYS A 175 -12.28 6.05 5.72
N PRO A 176 -11.22 5.99 4.89
CA PRO A 176 -10.76 4.74 4.32
C PRO A 176 -10.39 3.75 5.43
N GLN A 177 -10.91 2.51 5.37
CA GLN A 177 -10.56 1.40 6.28
C GLN A 177 -9.04 1.13 6.32
N ASP A 178 -8.31 1.59 5.31
CA ASP A 178 -6.89 1.34 5.11
C ASP A 178 -5.98 2.21 5.98
N ASN A 179 -6.49 3.26 6.62
CA ASN A 179 -5.70 4.14 7.49
C ASN A 179 -6.66 4.87 8.46
N PRO A 180 -6.86 4.39 9.68
CA PRO A 180 -7.87 4.94 10.58
C PRO A 180 -7.42 6.22 11.33
N GLY A 181 -6.17 6.68 11.13
CA GLY A 181 -5.61 7.79 11.88
C GLY A 181 -5.49 7.47 13.38
N VAL A 182 -5.65 8.47 14.26
CA VAL A 182 -5.73 8.23 15.71
C VAL A 182 -7.13 7.69 16.03
N GLU A 183 -7.25 6.38 16.17
CA GLU A 183 -8.50 5.74 16.55
C GLU A 183 -8.59 5.59 18.08
N MET A 184 -9.47 6.37 18.71
CA MET A 184 -9.84 6.17 20.12
C MET A 184 -11.08 5.30 20.20
N ALA A 185 -10.91 4.04 20.61
CA ALA A 185 -12.00 3.12 20.89
C ALA A 185 -12.68 3.48 22.22
N VAL A 186 -13.98 3.79 22.15
CA VAL A 186 -14.79 4.12 23.32
C VAL A 186 -15.88 3.07 23.49
N GLY A 187 -15.87 2.45 24.66
CA GLY A 187 -16.78 1.39 25.03
C GLY A 187 -17.00 1.36 26.52
N TYR A 188 -17.89 0.48 26.96
CA TYR A 188 -18.00 0.12 28.37
C TYR A 188 -17.82 -1.38 28.48
N ASP A 189 -16.97 -1.81 29.39
CA ASP A 189 -16.87 -3.20 29.83
C ASP A 189 -18.26 -3.60 30.38
N ASP A 190 -18.98 -4.40 29.60
CA ASP A 190 -20.31 -4.90 29.94
C ASP A 190 -20.26 -6.20 30.77
N GLY A 191 -19.04 -6.67 31.05
CA GLY A 191 -18.74 -7.88 31.81
C GLY A 191 -18.96 -9.18 31.04
N ALA A 192 -19.13 -9.14 29.71
CA ALA A 192 -19.35 -10.31 28.86
C ALA A 192 -18.34 -10.40 27.72
N GLY A 193 -17.46 -11.41 27.73
CA GLY A 193 -16.45 -11.57 26.68
C GLY A 193 -15.29 -12.47 27.11
N ALA A 194 -14.24 -12.52 26.28
CA ALA A 194 -13.03 -13.30 26.54
C ALA A 194 -12.06 -12.62 27.54
N ALA A 195 -12.37 -11.41 27.99
CA ALA A 195 -11.55 -10.61 28.89
C ALA A 195 -12.02 -10.67 30.36
N SER A 196 -11.23 -10.08 31.27
CA SER A 196 -11.47 -10.12 32.71
C SER A 196 -12.56 -9.10 33.10
N PRO A 197 -13.73 -9.53 33.59
CA PRO A 197 -14.83 -8.61 33.89
C PRO A 197 -14.46 -7.60 34.98
N GLY A 198 -14.69 -6.31 34.71
CA GLY A 198 -14.53 -5.20 35.66
C GLY A 198 -13.11 -4.69 35.82
N ASP A 199 -12.22 -4.94 34.86
CA ASP A 199 -10.80 -4.53 34.95
C ASP A 199 -10.54 -3.09 34.46
N GLY A 200 -11.57 -2.43 33.91
CA GLY A 200 -11.50 -1.05 33.42
C GLY A 200 -10.74 -0.90 32.10
N ARG A 201 -10.52 -1.99 31.37
CA ARG A 201 -9.98 -2.00 30.00
C ARG A 201 -11.08 -2.41 29.03
N VAL A 202 -11.12 -1.76 27.87
CA VAL A 202 -12.15 -1.99 26.84
C VAL A 202 -11.52 -2.82 25.72
N ASN A 203 -12.13 -3.97 25.41
CA ASN A 203 -11.77 -4.86 24.30
C ASN A 203 -12.69 -4.65 23.10
N TYR A 204 -12.33 -5.21 21.95
CA TYR A 204 -12.98 -4.94 20.66
C TYR A 204 -14.48 -5.28 20.63
N ASP A 205 -14.90 -6.28 21.39
CA ASP A 205 -16.30 -6.67 21.60
C ASP A 205 -17.08 -5.73 22.54
N GLU A 206 -16.38 -4.92 23.33
CA GLU A 206 -16.91 -3.97 24.31
C GLU A 206 -16.95 -2.52 23.77
N VAL A 207 -16.46 -2.30 22.54
CA VAL A 207 -16.43 -0.99 21.86
C VAL A 207 -17.85 -0.61 21.39
N GLN A 208 -18.33 0.57 21.79
CA GLN A 208 -19.61 1.11 21.31
C GLN A 208 -19.43 2.00 20.07
N PHE A 209 -18.32 2.70 19.96
CA PHE A 209 -17.94 3.51 18.79
C PHE A 209 -16.47 3.92 18.87
N THR A 210 -15.90 4.30 17.73
CA THR A 210 -14.53 4.82 17.61
C THR A 210 -14.57 6.28 17.17
N VAL A 211 -13.62 7.08 17.65
CA VAL A 211 -13.44 8.48 17.24
C VAL A 211 -12.01 8.67 16.77
N GLY A 212 -11.84 9.26 15.59
CA GLY A 212 -10.53 9.59 15.05
C GLY A 212 -10.59 10.69 14.00
N GLU A 213 -9.43 11.26 13.68
CA GLU A 213 -9.24 12.04 12.47
C GLU A 213 -9.02 11.05 11.32
N CYS A 214 -9.72 11.21 10.19
CA CYS A 214 -9.23 10.57 8.97
C CYS A 214 -7.80 11.07 8.78
N PRO A 215 -6.82 10.17 8.54
CA PRO A 215 -5.46 10.61 8.34
C PRO A 215 -5.41 11.52 7.14
N GLY A 216 -4.45 12.44 7.18
CA GLY A 216 -4.10 13.26 6.04
C GLY A 216 -3.70 12.40 4.84
N ASP A 217 -3.11 13.05 3.86
CA ASP A 217 -2.72 12.47 2.57
C ASP A 217 -1.67 11.33 2.65
N SER A 218 -1.29 10.85 3.83
CA SER A 218 -0.23 9.86 4.02
C SER A 218 -0.42 8.97 5.26
N GLY A 219 0.21 7.79 5.26
CA GLY A 219 0.29 6.92 6.43
C GLY A 219 1.36 5.83 6.34
N MET A 220 1.68 5.24 7.49
CA MET A 220 2.52 4.04 7.56
C MET A 220 1.63 2.81 7.34
N VAL A 221 2.02 1.91 6.42
CA VAL A 221 1.23 0.72 6.06
C VAL A 221 1.23 -0.30 7.20
N SER A 222 2.41 -0.58 7.78
CA SER A 222 2.58 -1.43 8.95
C SER A 222 4.02 -1.30 9.47
N GLY A 223 4.23 -1.55 10.77
CA GLY A 223 5.55 -1.59 11.40
C GLY A 223 6.26 -2.91 11.11
N VAL A 224 6.42 -3.24 9.83
CA VAL A 224 6.93 -4.55 9.38
C VAL A 224 8.41 -4.72 9.66
N GLN A 225 9.18 -3.63 9.76
CA GLN A 225 10.62 -3.72 10.03
C GLN A 225 10.91 -3.72 11.53
N ALA A 226 11.67 -4.71 12.02
CA ALA A 226 12.22 -4.69 13.36
C ALA A 226 13.56 -3.93 13.44
N GLY A 227 13.74 -3.14 14.52
CA GLY A 227 15.01 -2.47 14.86
C GLY A 227 15.11 -1.00 14.45
N ASP A 228 16.24 -0.38 14.78
CA ASP A 228 16.58 1.03 14.51
C ASP A 228 17.36 1.22 13.20
N SER A 229 17.32 0.22 12.32
CA SER A 229 18.08 0.22 11.06
C SER A 229 17.67 1.40 10.17
N ARG A 230 18.68 2.21 9.83
CA ARG A 230 18.52 3.40 8.98
C ARG A 230 18.45 3.06 7.49
N ASP A 231 19.17 2.02 7.10
CA ASP A 231 19.41 1.67 5.70
C ASP A 231 18.57 0.45 5.26
N TRP A 232 18.13 -0.40 6.20
CA TRP A 232 17.38 -1.61 5.89
C TRP A 232 15.91 -1.47 6.29
N GLY A 233 15.02 -1.70 5.34
CA GLY A 233 13.55 -1.67 5.48
C GLY A 233 12.86 -2.35 4.29
N PRO A 234 11.52 -2.29 4.17
CA PRO A 234 10.78 -2.94 3.08
C PRO A 234 11.31 -2.60 1.67
N ALA A 235 11.49 -3.59 0.80
CA ALA A 235 12.16 -3.43 -0.50
C ALA A 235 11.51 -4.28 -1.62
N LEU A 236 12.04 -4.16 -2.84
CA LEU A 236 11.66 -5.00 -3.99
C LEU A 236 10.14 -4.98 -4.29
N PHE A 237 9.56 -3.77 -4.32
CA PHE A 237 8.13 -3.56 -4.53
C PHE A 237 7.67 -4.00 -5.92
N VAL A 238 6.62 -4.83 -5.95
CA VAL A 238 5.90 -5.19 -7.17
C VAL A 238 4.39 -5.20 -6.90
N GLU A 239 3.60 -5.13 -7.97
CA GLU A 239 2.16 -5.21 -7.89
C GLU A 239 1.66 -6.45 -8.62
N MET A 240 0.70 -7.14 -8.02
CA MET A 240 -0.04 -8.21 -8.67
C MET A 240 -1.49 -8.24 -8.18
N GLY A 241 -2.43 -8.12 -9.12
CA GLY A 241 -3.85 -8.34 -8.83
C GLY A 241 -4.47 -7.30 -7.89
N GLY A 242 -3.95 -6.08 -7.89
CA GLY A 242 -4.41 -4.98 -7.04
C GLY A 242 -3.80 -4.99 -5.63
N VAL A 243 -2.70 -5.73 -5.43
CA VAL A 243 -2.06 -5.91 -4.13
C VAL A 243 -0.56 -5.63 -4.27
N LEU A 244 -0.01 -4.94 -3.28
CA LEU A 244 1.42 -4.67 -3.18
C LEU A 244 2.14 -5.89 -2.59
N TYR A 245 3.25 -6.28 -3.19
CA TYR A 245 4.16 -7.31 -2.68
C TYR A 245 5.57 -6.75 -2.56
N PHE A 246 6.30 -7.18 -1.55
CA PHE A 246 7.62 -6.65 -1.20
C PHE A 246 8.38 -7.60 -0.29
N SER A 247 9.69 -7.40 -0.15
CA SER A 247 10.50 -8.09 0.86
C SER A 247 10.54 -7.28 2.15
N ALA A 248 10.34 -7.91 3.30
CA ALA A 248 10.47 -7.27 4.61
C ALA A 248 10.84 -8.28 5.71
N ASP A 249 11.27 -7.76 6.86
CA ASP A 249 11.77 -8.53 8.00
C ASP A 249 11.14 -8.07 9.32
N ASP A 250 10.29 -8.92 9.91
CA ASP A 250 9.61 -8.68 11.18
C ASP A 250 10.48 -8.95 12.43
N GLY A 251 11.76 -9.27 12.22
CA GLY A 251 12.72 -9.60 13.26
C GLY A 251 12.58 -11.01 13.84
N VAL A 252 11.64 -11.81 13.32
CA VAL A 252 11.42 -13.20 13.70
C VAL A 252 11.73 -14.12 12.53
N HIS A 253 11.11 -13.87 11.37
CA HIS A 253 11.21 -14.75 10.20
C HIS A 253 12.33 -14.34 9.23
N GLY A 254 13.06 -13.26 9.52
CA GLY A 254 14.01 -12.68 8.59
C GLY A 254 13.34 -12.08 7.35
N TRP A 255 14.12 -11.83 6.30
CA TRP A 255 13.64 -11.22 5.06
C TRP A 255 12.83 -12.22 4.23
N GLU A 256 11.53 -12.01 4.16
CA GLU A 256 10.59 -12.89 3.45
C GLU A 256 9.71 -12.12 2.46
N LEU A 257 8.90 -12.83 1.67
CA LEU A 257 7.89 -12.21 0.80
C LEU A 257 6.67 -11.78 1.62
N TRP A 258 6.35 -10.49 1.59
CA TRP A 258 5.19 -9.88 2.22
C TRP A 258 4.19 -9.37 1.18
N ARG A 259 2.96 -9.20 1.63
CA ARG A 259 1.90 -8.53 0.86
C ARG A 259 1.21 -7.47 1.69
N SER A 260 0.61 -6.49 1.02
CA SER A 260 -0.26 -5.48 1.62
C SER A 260 -1.33 -5.01 0.63
N ASP A 261 -2.57 -4.89 1.08
CA ASP A 261 -3.63 -4.13 0.41
C ASP A 261 -3.76 -2.69 0.95
N GLY A 262 -2.82 -2.27 1.81
CA GLY A 262 -2.84 -1.00 2.52
C GLY A 262 -3.50 -1.06 3.90
N SER A 263 -4.22 -2.14 4.24
CA SER A 263 -4.81 -2.31 5.58
C SER A 263 -3.90 -3.13 6.51
N VAL A 264 -4.06 -2.97 7.83
CA VAL A 264 -3.33 -3.78 8.83
C VAL A 264 -3.62 -5.28 8.65
N GLY A 265 -4.90 -5.65 8.44
CA GLY A 265 -5.30 -7.05 8.30
C GLY A 265 -4.88 -7.70 6.98
N GLY A 266 -4.75 -6.90 5.91
CA GLY A 266 -4.26 -7.34 4.62
C GLY A 266 -2.75 -7.25 4.44
N THR A 267 -2.02 -6.78 5.46
CA THR A 267 -0.55 -6.71 5.48
C THR A 267 0.03 -7.86 6.28
N TYR A 268 0.63 -8.84 5.60
CA TYR A 268 1.20 -10.03 6.23
C TYR A 268 2.25 -10.73 5.36
N MET A 269 3.11 -11.52 6.00
CA MET A 269 4.07 -12.40 5.34
C MET A 269 3.35 -13.49 4.56
N VAL A 270 3.62 -13.62 3.26
CA VAL A 270 2.97 -14.60 2.38
C VAL A 270 3.36 -16.03 2.78
N LYS A 271 4.66 -16.25 3.01
CA LYS A 271 5.21 -17.54 3.42
C LYS A 271 6.65 -17.33 3.90
N ASP A 272 6.99 -17.98 5.02
CA ASP A 272 8.38 -18.24 5.37
C ASP A 272 8.86 -19.42 4.53
N VAL A 273 9.70 -19.15 3.52
CA VAL A 273 10.22 -20.21 2.64
C VAL A 273 11.52 -20.83 3.17
N ARG A 274 12.12 -20.24 4.22
CA ARG A 274 13.32 -20.72 4.87
C ARG A 274 13.10 -20.80 6.38
N GLU A 275 12.48 -21.91 6.80
CA GLU A 275 12.23 -22.22 8.21
C GLU A 275 13.49 -22.10 9.08
N GLU A 276 13.30 -21.69 10.33
CA GLU A 276 14.35 -21.49 11.32
C GLU A 276 15.20 -22.76 11.56
N GLU A 277 16.52 -22.61 11.57
CA GLU A 277 17.42 -23.70 11.95
C GLU A 277 17.66 -23.68 13.46
N CYS A 278 17.00 -24.60 14.18
CA CYS A 278 17.18 -24.78 15.62
C CYS A 278 18.29 -25.79 15.95
N THR A 279 19.32 -25.33 16.65
CA THR A 279 20.39 -26.18 17.17
C THR A 279 20.26 -26.37 18.69
N PRO A 280 20.41 -27.59 19.23
CA PRO A 280 20.41 -27.78 20.68
C PRO A 280 21.52 -27.00 21.35
N ALA A 281 21.15 -26.19 22.35
CA ALA A 281 22.04 -25.39 23.16
C ALA A 281 21.87 -25.74 24.65
N THR A 282 22.80 -25.30 25.48
CA THR A 282 22.67 -25.41 26.93
C THR A 282 23.02 -24.07 27.52
N ASP A 283 22.11 -23.49 28.30
CA ASP A 283 22.36 -22.23 28.99
C ASP A 283 23.58 -22.42 29.93
N PRO A 284 24.66 -21.66 29.74
CA PRO A 284 25.89 -21.83 30.50
C PRO A 284 25.77 -21.40 31.97
N GLU A 285 24.75 -20.62 32.35
CA GLU A 285 24.49 -20.17 33.72
C GLU A 285 23.51 -21.07 34.47
N THR A 286 22.46 -21.55 33.79
CA THR A 286 21.38 -22.33 34.42
C THR A 286 21.50 -23.84 34.20
N GLY A 287 22.23 -24.26 33.17
CA GLY A 287 22.35 -25.66 32.76
C GLY A 287 21.08 -26.23 32.14
N GLU A 288 20.10 -25.38 31.79
CA GLU A 288 18.88 -25.77 31.09
C GLU A 288 19.19 -26.07 29.62
N GLU A 289 18.63 -27.17 29.11
CA GLU A 289 18.63 -27.45 27.67
C GLU A 289 17.76 -26.39 26.99
N THR A 290 18.36 -25.66 26.07
CA THR A 290 17.73 -24.62 25.25
C THR A 290 17.90 -24.99 23.78
N GLU A 291 17.23 -24.28 22.88
CA GLU A 291 17.50 -24.35 21.45
C GLU A 291 17.96 -22.96 21.00
N ASN A 292 19.08 -22.89 20.27
CA ASN A 292 19.48 -21.70 19.54
C ASN A 292 18.91 -21.81 18.13
N CYS A 293 17.79 -21.14 17.90
CA CYS A 293 17.15 -21.03 16.60
C CYS A 293 17.69 -19.80 15.91
N GLU A 294 18.31 -19.99 14.74
CA GLU A 294 18.78 -18.90 13.89
C GLU A 294 17.95 -18.88 12.61
N ASN A 295 17.33 -17.74 12.34
CA ASN A 295 16.69 -17.47 11.06
C ASN A 295 17.54 -16.46 10.27
N TYR A 296 18.02 -16.89 9.11
CA TYR A 296 18.83 -16.05 8.22
C TYR A 296 17.96 -15.32 7.18
N GLY A 297 16.65 -15.60 7.13
CA GLY A 297 15.74 -15.16 6.09
C GLY A 297 16.06 -15.75 4.71
N SER A 298 15.12 -15.62 3.78
CA SER A 298 15.24 -16.16 2.44
C SER A 298 15.59 -15.11 1.37
N ILE A 299 15.15 -13.85 1.53
CA ILE A 299 15.31 -12.75 0.56
C ILE A 299 16.35 -11.74 1.06
N HIS A 300 17.60 -12.17 1.21
CA HIS A 300 18.70 -11.29 1.64
C HIS A 300 19.90 -11.35 0.68
N GLN A 301 20.70 -10.28 0.69
CA GLN A 301 21.94 -10.23 -0.08
C GLN A 301 23.01 -11.09 0.60
N MET A 302 23.72 -11.91 -0.18
CA MET A 302 24.86 -12.68 0.31
C MET A 302 26.07 -12.45 -0.61
N CYS A 303 27.20 -12.05 -0.02
CA CYS A 303 28.46 -11.86 -0.73
C CYS A 303 29.47 -12.90 -0.27
N TRP A 304 30.19 -13.49 -1.22
CA TRP A 304 31.26 -14.44 -0.94
C TRP A 304 32.63 -13.74 -0.81
N PRO A 305 33.70 -14.42 -0.34
CA PRO A 305 34.98 -13.78 -0.05
C PRO A 305 35.68 -13.09 -1.23
N ASP A 306 35.22 -13.33 -2.48
CA ASP A 306 35.57 -12.49 -3.63
C ASP A 306 34.57 -11.32 -3.74
N PRO A 307 35.03 -10.06 -3.60
CA PRO A 307 34.16 -8.87 -3.52
C PRO A 307 33.40 -8.52 -4.81
N THR A 308 33.54 -9.31 -5.87
CA THR A 308 32.86 -9.08 -7.16
C THR A 308 31.60 -9.93 -7.38
N GLU A 309 31.29 -10.86 -6.47
CA GLU A 309 30.22 -11.84 -6.64
C GLU A 309 29.30 -11.85 -5.41
N CYS A 310 28.25 -11.03 -5.47
CA CYS A 310 27.16 -11.03 -4.49
C CYS A 310 25.88 -11.49 -5.16
N PHE A 311 25.15 -12.37 -4.49
CA PHE A 311 23.75 -12.60 -4.78
C PHE A 311 22.93 -11.40 -4.30
N VAL A 312 22.14 -10.81 -5.18
CA VAL A 312 21.17 -9.77 -4.84
C VAL A 312 19.78 -10.30 -5.22
N PRO A 313 18.84 -10.38 -4.28
CA PRO A 313 17.53 -10.92 -4.59
C PRO A 313 16.70 -9.98 -5.46
N GLU A 314 15.87 -10.57 -6.32
CA GLU A 314 14.96 -9.88 -7.23
C GLU A 314 13.53 -10.39 -7.04
N ILE A 315 12.54 -9.48 -7.19
CA ILE A 315 11.12 -9.81 -7.25
C ILE A 315 10.54 -9.18 -8.51
N VAL A 316 9.80 -9.96 -9.31
CA VAL A 316 9.06 -9.50 -10.48
C VAL A 316 7.65 -10.08 -10.49
N ALA A 317 6.67 -9.30 -10.94
CA ALA A 317 5.26 -9.72 -10.98
C ALA A 317 4.70 -9.73 -12.40
N GLY A 318 4.01 -10.81 -12.74
CA GLY A 318 3.16 -10.92 -13.91
C GLY A 318 1.71 -10.56 -13.56
N ASN A 319 0.77 -10.97 -14.41
CA ASN A 319 -0.64 -10.66 -14.20
C ASN A 319 -1.24 -11.41 -13.00
N ASN A 320 -0.79 -12.64 -12.73
CA ASN A 320 -1.33 -13.51 -11.67
C ASN A 320 -0.28 -14.32 -10.93
N LYS A 321 1.02 -14.09 -11.21
CA LYS A 321 2.12 -14.77 -10.53
C LYS A 321 3.25 -13.80 -10.21
N ILE A 322 3.81 -13.95 -9.02
CA ILE A 322 5.07 -13.32 -8.60
C ILE A 322 6.16 -14.36 -8.76
N PHE A 323 7.32 -13.91 -9.22
CA PHE A 323 8.55 -14.66 -9.24
C PHE A 323 9.59 -13.93 -8.41
N PHE A 324 10.30 -14.66 -7.57
CA PHE A 324 11.35 -14.07 -6.75
C PHE A 324 12.51 -15.04 -6.54
N THR A 325 13.67 -14.51 -6.20
CA THR A 325 14.84 -15.31 -5.85
C THR A 325 15.04 -15.32 -4.36
N ALA A 326 15.21 -16.51 -3.77
CA ALA A 326 15.36 -16.66 -2.33
C ALA A 326 16.18 -17.91 -1.98
N PHE A 327 16.78 -17.93 -0.79
CA PHE A 327 17.42 -19.12 -0.20
C PHE A 327 16.36 -20.10 0.33
N ASP A 328 16.65 -21.40 0.31
CA ASP A 328 15.78 -22.43 0.88
C ASP A 328 16.36 -23.07 2.15
N SER A 329 15.58 -23.93 2.81
CA SER A 329 15.87 -24.53 4.11
C SER A 329 16.74 -25.79 4.06
N ASN A 330 17.45 -26.08 2.96
CA ASN A 330 18.25 -27.31 2.87
C ASN A 330 19.60 -27.18 3.63
N PRO A 331 19.80 -27.88 4.76
CA PRO A 331 20.87 -27.63 5.75
C PRO A 331 22.28 -28.09 5.34
N GLY A 332 22.54 -28.18 4.03
CA GLY A 332 23.86 -28.51 3.48
C GLY A 332 24.28 -27.66 2.30
N VAL A 333 23.41 -26.76 1.81
CA VAL A 333 23.60 -26.05 0.54
C VAL A 333 22.94 -24.67 0.61
N ASN A 334 23.71 -23.61 0.89
CA ASN A 334 23.22 -22.22 0.93
C ASN A 334 23.12 -21.62 -0.50
N PHE A 335 22.22 -22.13 -1.34
CA PHE A 335 22.05 -21.62 -2.70
C PHE A 335 20.69 -20.94 -2.90
N PRO A 336 20.66 -19.77 -3.55
CA PRO A 336 19.40 -19.11 -3.85
C PRO A 336 18.75 -19.75 -5.09
N HIS A 337 17.43 -19.82 -5.10
CA HIS A 337 16.60 -20.43 -6.12
C HIS A 337 15.48 -19.50 -6.57
N VAL A 338 14.89 -19.79 -7.73
CA VAL A 338 13.67 -19.11 -8.16
C VAL A 338 12.45 -19.74 -7.48
N PHE A 339 11.59 -18.89 -6.94
CA PHE A 339 10.29 -19.23 -6.39
C PHE A 339 9.19 -18.60 -7.23
N ILE A 340 8.01 -19.21 -7.18
CA ILE A 340 6.78 -18.68 -7.75
C ILE A 340 5.72 -18.58 -6.65
N SER A 341 4.90 -17.53 -6.71
CA SER A 341 3.78 -17.29 -5.79
C SER A 341 2.56 -16.79 -6.55
N ASP A 342 1.35 -17.17 -6.13
CA ASP A 342 0.10 -16.45 -6.46
C ASP A 342 -0.39 -15.55 -5.32
N GLY A 343 0.49 -15.26 -4.37
CA GLY A 343 0.19 -14.43 -3.20
C GLY A 343 -0.44 -15.19 -2.03
N THR A 344 -0.57 -16.52 -2.14
CA THR A 344 -0.99 -17.40 -1.04
C THR A 344 0.17 -18.28 -0.59
N GLU A 345 0.14 -18.72 0.67
CA GLU A 345 1.15 -19.63 1.24
C GLU A 345 1.23 -20.96 0.45
N ASP A 346 0.08 -21.58 0.17
CA ASP A 346 -0.02 -22.84 -0.58
C ASP A 346 0.48 -22.70 -2.03
N GLY A 347 0.23 -21.54 -2.66
CA GLY A 347 0.66 -21.24 -4.01
C GLY A 347 2.09 -20.71 -4.11
N THR A 348 2.81 -20.64 -2.97
CA THR A 348 4.21 -20.20 -2.91
C THR A 348 5.15 -21.39 -2.77
N TYR A 349 5.95 -21.65 -3.81
CA TYR A 349 6.86 -22.79 -3.85
C TYR A 349 8.07 -22.56 -4.75
N ARG A 350 9.17 -23.26 -4.44
CA ARG A 350 10.39 -23.29 -5.25
C ARG A 350 10.09 -23.94 -6.59
N ILE A 351 10.52 -23.35 -7.70
CA ILE A 351 10.44 -24.04 -8.99
C ILE A 351 11.45 -25.20 -9.01
N ARG A 352 11.31 -26.07 -10.00
CA ARG A 352 12.23 -27.19 -10.22
C ARG A 352 13.69 -26.75 -10.15
N ASP A 353 14.52 -27.54 -9.46
CA ASP A 353 15.97 -27.38 -9.56
C ASP A 353 16.41 -27.38 -11.03
N GLN A 354 17.26 -26.43 -11.38
CA GLN A 354 17.84 -26.34 -12.70
C GLN A 354 18.99 -27.35 -12.85
N TRP A 355 19.58 -27.81 -11.75
CA TRP A 355 20.63 -28.83 -11.69
C TRP A 355 20.07 -30.21 -11.32
N ILE A 356 19.36 -30.87 -12.24
CA ILE A 356 18.91 -32.26 -12.02
C ILE A 356 20.10 -33.23 -12.10
N GLY A 357 20.32 -34.00 -11.03
CA GLY A 357 21.26 -35.12 -11.01
C GLY A 357 22.65 -34.80 -10.44
N TRP A 358 22.80 -33.65 -9.80
CA TRP A 358 24.01 -33.29 -9.06
C TRP A 358 24.05 -33.98 -7.69
N ASP A 359 25.23 -34.49 -7.29
CA ASP A 359 25.47 -34.94 -5.91
C ASP A 359 26.07 -33.79 -5.11
N TYR A 360 25.22 -33.06 -4.39
CA TYR A 360 25.63 -31.91 -3.57
C TYR A 360 26.56 -32.32 -2.42
N ASN A 361 26.71 -33.62 -2.15
CA ASN A 361 27.57 -34.17 -1.11
C ASN A 361 28.91 -34.70 -1.65
N HIS A 362 29.33 -34.32 -2.86
CA HIS A 362 30.63 -34.76 -3.38
C HIS A 362 31.76 -34.18 -2.51
N PRO A 363 32.64 -35.01 -1.93
CA PRO A 363 33.67 -34.58 -0.97
C PRO A 363 34.80 -33.69 -1.55
N ASP A 364 34.66 -33.28 -2.82
CA ASP A 364 35.63 -32.47 -3.58
C ASP A 364 35.00 -31.18 -4.17
N SER A 365 33.75 -30.83 -3.82
CA SER A 365 33.06 -29.64 -4.35
C SER A 365 33.08 -28.46 -3.37
N ASP A 366 34.25 -27.82 -3.22
CA ASP A 366 34.39 -26.52 -2.54
C ASP A 366 34.02 -25.38 -3.52
N PHE A 367 32.77 -25.34 -3.98
CA PHE A 367 32.26 -24.25 -4.81
C PHE A 367 30.95 -23.68 -4.26
N ASP A 368 30.86 -22.35 -4.16
CA ASP A 368 29.63 -21.62 -3.87
C ASP A 368 28.87 -21.29 -5.17
N TYR A 369 27.61 -20.83 -5.10
CA TYR A 369 26.80 -20.52 -6.28
C TYR A 369 26.11 -19.17 -6.16
N SER A 370 26.33 -18.29 -7.14
CA SER A 370 25.90 -16.88 -7.08
C SER A 370 24.40 -16.65 -7.27
N GLY A 371 23.66 -17.61 -7.82
CA GLY A 371 22.20 -17.52 -7.91
C GLY A 371 21.60 -17.22 -9.28
N PRO A 372 20.27 -17.36 -9.41
CA PRO A 372 19.52 -16.76 -10.50
C PRO A 372 19.59 -15.23 -10.44
N SER A 373 19.65 -14.56 -11.59
CA SER A 373 19.63 -13.09 -11.70
C SER A 373 18.99 -12.62 -13.01
N ASN A 374 18.85 -11.30 -13.17
CA ASN A 374 18.26 -10.63 -14.33
C ASN A 374 16.82 -11.11 -14.63
N LEU A 375 15.98 -11.14 -13.60
CA LEU A 375 14.60 -11.59 -13.71
C LEU A 375 13.79 -10.63 -14.59
N MET A 376 13.10 -11.19 -15.58
CA MET A 376 12.19 -10.48 -16.45
C MET A 376 10.92 -11.28 -16.65
N VAL A 377 9.80 -10.72 -16.23
CA VAL A 377 8.49 -11.34 -16.46
C VAL A 377 7.98 -11.10 -17.88
N ILE A 378 7.43 -12.15 -18.48
CA ILE A 378 6.58 -12.11 -19.67
C ILE A 378 5.14 -12.32 -19.18
N PRO A 379 4.33 -11.26 -19.11
CA PRO A 379 2.95 -11.37 -18.64
C PRO A 379 2.11 -12.30 -19.53
N SER A 380 1.14 -12.95 -18.90
CA SER A 380 0.15 -13.80 -19.56
C SER A 380 -0.60 -13.03 -20.65
N ASN A 381 -0.82 -13.68 -21.78
CA ASN A 381 -1.67 -13.16 -22.87
C ASN A 381 -3.05 -13.84 -22.91
N GLY A 382 -3.40 -14.57 -21.84
CA GLY A 382 -4.61 -15.39 -21.74
C GLY A 382 -4.52 -16.78 -22.39
N PHE A 383 -3.52 -17.02 -23.23
CA PHE A 383 -3.25 -18.34 -23.84
C PHE A 383 -2.01 -19.02 -23.25
N THR A 384 -0.99 -18.22 -22.92
CA THR A 384 0.19 -18.66 -22.19
C THR A 384 0.18 -18.02 -20.80
N PRO A 385 0.55 -18.74 -19.73
CA PRO A 385 0.65 -18.19 -18.38
C PRO A 385 1.76 -17.12 -18.30
N ASP A 386 1.81 -16.43 -17.16
CA ASP A 386 2.96 -15.62 -16.80
C ASP A 386 4.21 -16.51 -16.82
N ARG A 387 5.29 -16.00 -17.41
CA ARG A 387 6.57 -16.71 -17.51
C ARG A 387 7.68 -15.81 -17.06
N LEU A 388 8.72 -16.40 -16.50
CA LEU A 388 9.93 -15.69 -16.11
C LEU A 388 11.06 -16.05 -17.07
N LEU A 389 11.71 -15.03 -17.62
CA LEU A 389 13.06 -15.10 -18.18
C LEU A 389 14.05 -14.71 -17.08
N TYR A 390 15.18 -15.40 -17.05
CA TYR A 390 16.22 -15.16 -16.05
C TYR A 390 17.52 -15.80 -16.51
N THR A 391 18.61 -15.41 -15.88
CA THR A 391 19.91 -16.08 -16.03
C THR A 391 20.27 -16.78 -14.72
N ILE A 392 21.20 -17.73 -14.78
CA ILE A 392 21.54 -18.64 -13.68
C ILE A 392 23.05 -18.77 -13.65
N VAL A 393 23.76 -18.31 -12.62
CA VAL A 393 25.23 -18.15 -12.71
C VAL A 393 26.04 -18.79 -11.58
N GLN A 394 27.22 -19.22 -12.02
CA GLN A 394 28.54 -19.17 -11.39
C GLN A 394 28.78 -20.11 -10.22
N ALA A 395 29.59 -21.14 -10.48
CA ALA A 395 30.36 -21.80 -9.44
C ALA A 395 31.50 -20.86 -9.00
N ILE A 396 31.41 -20.40 -7.76
CA ILE A 396 32.40 -19.58 -7.07
C ILE A 396 33.42 -20.53 -6.45
N CYS A 397 34.70 -20.46 -6.84
CA CYS A 397 35.74 -21.28 -6.21
C CYS A 397 35.97 -20.82 -4.75
N VAL A 398 36.08 -21.74 -3.79
CA VAL A 398 36.40 -21.42 -2.39
C VAL A 398 37.73 -22.04 -1.97
N GLY A 399 38.58 -21.26 -1.28
CA GLY A 399 39.80 -21.77 -0.61
C GLY A 399 41.02 -22.05 -1.50
N ASP A 400 41.90 -22.98 -1.07
CA ASP A 400 43.18 -23.31 -1.74
C ASP A 400 43.01 -23.85 -3.17
N TYR A 401 41.79 -24.23 -3.56
CA TYR A 401 41.43 -24.68 -4.91
C TYR A 401 41.42 -23.54 -5.95
N CYS A 402 41.29 -22.27 -5.53
CA CYS A 402 41.38 -21.09 -6.42
C CYS A 402 42.77 -20.91 -7.05
N ASN A 403 43.81 -21.52 -6.46
CA ASN A 403 45.20 -21.38 -6.92
C ASN A 403 45.59 -22.35 -8.05
N GLN A 404 44.69 -23.27 -8.43
CA GLN A 404 44.84 -24.10 -9.61
C GLN A 404 44.00 -23.48 -10.72
N ALA A 405 44.52 -23.42 -11.95
CA ALA A 405 43.87 -22.80 -13.12
C ALA A 405 42.60 -23.54 -13.57
N PHE A 406 41.60 -23.59 -12.70
CA PHE A 406 40.23 -23.94 -13.01
C PHE A 406 39.56 -22.66 -13.50
N ASP A 407 39.03 -22.71 -14.72
CA ASP A 407 38.09 -21.68 -15.20
C ASP A 407 36.85 -21.82 -14.30
N PRO A 408 36.45 -20.80 -13.52
CA PRO A 408 35.25 -20.91 -12.69
C PRO A 408 34.08 -21.23 -13.62
N ALA A 409 33.40 -22.34 -13.34
CA ALA A 409 32.32 -22.81 -14.19
C ALA A 409 31.21 -21.76 -14.20
N SER A 410 31.11 -21.05 -15.32
CA SER A 410 30.31 -19.84 -15.45
C SER A 410 29.15 -20.05 -16.42
N GLY A 411 28.55 -21.25 -16.43
CA GLY A 411 27.45 -21.73 -17.29
C GLY A 411 26.13 -20.95 -17.24
N GLU A 412 26.24 -19.64 -17.07
CA GLU A 412 25.19 -18.68 -17.17
C GLU A 412 24.68 -18.57 -18.59
N GLU A 413 23.45 -19.03 -18.72
CA GLU A 413 22.68 -19.07 -19.94
C GLU A 413 21.29 -18.48 -19.69
N LEU A 414 20.56 -18.23 -20.77
CA LEU A 414 19.21 -17.68 -20.68
C LEU A 414 18.20 -18.80 -20.44
N TRP A 415 17.44 -18.72 -19.35
CA TRP A 415 16.40 -19.67 -18.97
C TRP A 415 15.01 -19.08 -19.07
N ILE A 416 14.02 -19.96 -19.19
CA ILE A 416 12.60 -19.61 -19.10
C ILE A 416 11.86 -20.61 -18.21
N THR A 417 10.88 -20.12 -17.45
CA THR A 417 9.97 -20.95 -16.63
C THR A 417 8.54 -20.41 -16.65
N ASP A 418 7.56 -21.29 -16.57
CA ASP A 418 6.15 -20.98 -16.27
C ASP A 418 5.74 -21.44 -14.85
N GLY A 419 6.71 -21.81 -14.02
CA GLY A 419 6.49 -22.40 -12.69
C GLY A 419 6.25 -23.91 -12.69
N THR A 420 6.23 -24.58 -13.86
CA THR A 420 6.10 -26.04 -13.97
C THR A 420 7.41 -26.69 -14.39
N ASP A 421 7.60 -27.96 -14.05
CA ASP A 421 8.79 -28.73 -14.46
C ASP A 421 8.96 -28.81 -15.98
N VAL A 422 7.85 -28.86 -16.73
CA VAL A 422 7.86 -28.98 -18.20
C VAL A 422 8.14 -27.63 -18.86
N GLY A 423 7.61 -26.55 -18.30
CA GLY A 423 7.83 -25.20 -18.81
C GLY A 423 9.12 -24.55 -18.32
N THR A 424 9.91 -25.21 -17.47
CA THR A 424 11.22 -24.77 -17.01
C THR A 424 12.34 -25.40 -17.84
N TYR A 425 13.00 -24.61 -18.69
CA TYR A 425 14.09 -25.07 -19.54
C TYR A 425 15.03 -23.94 -19.97
N MET A 426 16.27 -24.31 -20.31
CA MET A 426 17.25 -23.41 -20.91
C MET A 426 16.79 -23.01 -22.31
N LEU A 427 16.59 -21.70 -22.53
CA LEU A 427 16.05 -21.16 -23.77
C LEU A 427 17.06 -21.25 -24.93
N VAL A 428 18.33 -21.08 -24.59
CA VAL A 428 19.47 -21.17 -25.49
C VAL A 428 20.71 -21.58 -24.71
N ASN A 429 21.51 -22.47 -25.29
CA ASN A 429 22.89 -22.73 -24.88
C ASN A 429 23.80 -21.95 -25.83
N MET A 430 24.27 -20.77 -25.42
CA MET A 430 25.06 -19.86 -26.25
C MET A 430 26.50 -20.29 -26.38
N VAL A 431 27.09 -20.79 -25.29
CA VAL A 431 28.45 -21.29 -25.26
C VAL A 431 28.43 -22.76 -24.84
N PRO A 432 28.38 -23.70 -25.79
CA PRO A 432 28.30 -25.12 -25.45
C PRO A 432 29.56 -25.61 -24.71
N GLU A 433 29.37 -26.59 -23.85
CA GLU A 433 30.41 -27.22 -23.07
C GLU A 433 31.44 -27.98 -23.94
N ASP A 434 32.72 -27.83 -23.61
CA ASP A 434 33.83 -28.45 -24.38
C ASP A 434 34.18 -29.88 -23.92
N LYS A 435 33.67 -30.32 -22.76
CA LYS A 435 34.06 -31.60 -22.12
C LYS A 435 32.85 -32.39 -21.61
N SER A 436 32.67 -33.62 -22.13
CA SER A 436 31.85 -34.63 -21.47
C SER A 436 32.63 -35.26 -20.31
N TRP A 437 32.14 -35.18 -19.08
CA TRP A 437 32.71 -35.95 -17.97
C TRP A 437 32.35 -37.45 -18.12
N ASN A 438 33.37 -38.30 -18.27
CA ASN A 438 33.28 -39.77 -18.17
C ASN A 438 32.42 -40.56 -19.18
N ASN A 439 32.51 -40.26 -20.48
CA ASN A 439 32.16 -41.21 -21.56
C ASN A 439 30.75 -41.85 -21.45
N GLY A 440 29.83 -41.18 -20.76
CA GLY A 440 28.43 -41.50 -20.59
C GLY A 440 27.62 -40.22 -20.76
N ASP A 441 26.36 -40.35 -21.11
CA ASP A 441 25.43 -39.26 -21.44
C ASP A 441 25.02 -38.40 -20.22
N TYR A 442 25.97 -37.92 -19.41
CA TYR A 442 25.69 -37.07 -18.25
C TYR A 442 26.09 -35.61 -18.52
N CYS A 443 25.06 -34.77 -18.50
CA CYS A 443 24.90 -33.45 -19.14
C CYS A 443 24.72 -32.30 -18.14
N CYS A 444 25.39 -32.30 -17.00
CA CYS A 444 24.91 -31.54 -15.84
C CYS A 444 25.86 -30.46 -15.28
N MET A 445 26.92 -30.07 -15.99
CA MET A 445 27.59 -28.79 -15.71
C MET A 445 27.94 -28.11 -17.02
N ASP A 446 27.29 -26.99 -17.29
CA ASP A 446 27.80 -26.04 -18.26
C ASP A 446 28.93 -25.25 -17.57
N ASP A 447 30.18 -25.52 -17.96
CA ASP A 447 31.35 -24.83 -17.42
C ASP A 447 31.64 -23.51 -18.14
N LYS A 448 30.88 -23.19 -19.19
CA LYS A 448 31.09 -22.01 -20.04
C LYS A 448 29.76 -21.36 -20.40
N GLY A 449 29.42 -20.22 -19.80
CA GLY A 449 28.18 -19.52 -20.14
C GLY A 449 28.35 -18.33 -21.06
N GLY A 450 27.26 -17.96 -21.73
CA GLY A 450 27.11 -16.71 -22.44
C GLY A 450 27.01 -15.45 -21.57
N ILE A 451 26.86 -15.58 -20.24
CA ILE A 451 26.71 -14.47 -19.28
C ILE A 451 25.72 -13.38 -19.78
N PRO A 452 24.46 -13.72 -20.13
CA PRO A 452 23.52 -12.75 -20.68
C PRO A 452 23.14 -11.68 -19.64
N ARG A 453 22.96 -10.44 -20.06
CA ARG A 453 22.47 -9.34 -19.19
C ARG A 453 21.81 -8.23 -20.00
N ASP A 454 21.23 -7.27 -19.30
CA ASP A 454 20.60 -6.07 -19.88
C ASP A 454 19.50 -6.47 -20.88
N LEU A 455 18.57 -7.28 -20.39
CA LEU A 455 17.51 -7.88 -21.18
C LEU A 455 16.38 -6.87 -21.40
N ILE A 456 15.87 -6.78 -22.63
CA ILE A 456 14.63 -6.07 -22.96
C ILE A 456 13.72 -6.90 -23.86
N MET A 457 12.42 -6.79 -23.64
CA MET A 457 11.41 -7.36 -24.54
C MET A 457 10.94 -6.33 -25.56
N LYS A 458 10.93 -6.73 -26.84
CA LYS A 458 10.40 -5.90 -27.92
C LYS A 458 9.59 -6.74 -28.91
N GLY A 459 8.28 -6.65 -28.80
CA GLY A 459 7.37 -7.59 -29.48
C GLY A 459 7.66 -9.02 -29.02
N ASN A 460 7.75 -9.97 -29.96
CA ASN A 460 8.06 -11.37 -29.65
C ASN A 460 9.58 -11.66 -29.73
N THR A 461 10.41 -10.69 -29.37
CA THR A 461 11.87 -10.83 -29.44
C THR A 461 12.50 -10.30 -28.16
N ILE A 462 13.31 -11.15 -27.55
CA ILE A 462 14.18 -10.80 -26.43
C ILE A 462 15.44 -10.21 -27.02
N TRP A 463 15.87 -9.05 -26.55
CA TRP A 463 17.17 -8.46 -26.85
C TRP A 463 17.98 -8.47 -25.58
N PHE A 464 19.27 -8.76 -25.70
CA PHE A 464 20.15 -8.88 -24.55
C PHE A 464 21.60 -8.81 -25.02
N THR A 465 22.51 -8.63 -24.08
CA THR A 465 23.95 -8.62 -24.33
C THR A 465 24.54 -9.90 -23.76
N ALA A 466 25.47 -10.53 -24.47
CA ALA A 466 26.05 -11.80 -24.03
C ALA A 466 27.46 -11.96 -24.60
N ARG A 467 28.28 -12.77 -23.93
CA ARG A 467 29.67 -13.06 -24.26
C ARG A 467 29.80 -14.39 -24.99
N THR A 468 30.70 -14.48 -25.96
CA THR A 468 31.15 -15.75 -26.53
C THR A 468 32.66 -15.75 -26.75
N ASP A 469 33.26 -16.93 -26.86
CA ASP A 469 34.70 -17.09 -27.14
C ASP A 469 35.13 -16.49 -28.48
N SER A 470 34.21 -16.39 -29.45
CA SER A 470 34.51 -15.89 -30.79
C SER A 470 34.33 -14.38 -30.95
N TYR A 471 33.41 -13.77 -30.19
CA TYR A 471 32.96 -12.39 -30.42
C TYR A 471 33.10 -11.48 -29.18
N GLY A 472 33.55 -12.00 -28.04
CA GLY A 472 33.47 -11.23 -26.79
C GLY A 472 32.01 -10.92 -26.43
N ARG A 473 31.77 -9.85 -25.65
CA ARG A 473 30.42 -9.41 -25.27
C ARG A 473 29.80 -8.52 -26.36
N GLU A 474 28.69 -8.98 -26.93
CA GLU A 474 28.01 -8.36 -28.07
C GLU A 474 26.48 -8.35 -27.89
N LEU A 475 25.79 -7.70 -28.83
CA LEU A 475 24.33 -7.60 -28.85
C LEU A 475 23.71 -8.82 -29.55
N TYR A 476 22.77 -9.47 -28.88
CA TYR A 476 22.02 -10.62 -29.38
C TYR A 476 20.52 -10.37 -29.32
N ARG A 477 19.78 -11.18 -30.09
CA ARG A 477 18.34 -11.28 -29.97
C ARG A 477 17.85 -12.71 -30.09
N TYR A 478 16.77 -13.04 -29.40
CA TYR A 478 16.10 -14.33 -29.46
C TYR A 478 14.63 -14.17 -29.87
N GLY A 479 14.24 -14.78 -31.00
CA GLY A 479 12.85 -14.76 -31.47
C GLY A 479 12.00 -15.85 -30.82
N MET A 480 10.90 -15.46 -30.16
CA MET A 480 10.01 -16.38 -29.42
C MET A 480 8.96 -17.11 -30.28
N ASN A 481 8.86 -16.77 -31.57
CA ASN A 481 7.91 -17.41 -32.49
C ASN A 481 8.44 -18.76 -33.01
N VAL A 482 7.52 -19.58 -33.53
CA VAL A 482 7.88 -20.83 -34.23
C VAL A 482 8.84 -20.51 -35.39
N GLY A 483 10.04 -21.11 -35.36
CA GLY A 483 11.11 -20.83 -36.34
C GLY A 483 11.96 -19.59 -36.03
N GLY A 484 11.77 -18.98 -34.87
CA GLY A 484 12.71 -18.02 -34.28
C GLY A 484 13.96 -18.71 -33.71
N GLY A 485 14.64 -18.03 -32.79
CA GLY A 485 15.89 -18.52 -32.18
C GLY A 485 16.93 -17.42 -31.98
N LEU A 486 18.12 -17.84 -31.51
CA LEU A 486 19.26 -16.98 -31.23
C LEU A 486 19.83 -16.36 -32.51
N PHE A 487 20.15 -15.06 -32.44
CA PHE A 487 20.80 -14.32 -33.50
C PHE A 487 21.79 -13.30 -32.93
N LEU A 488 23.07 -13.39 -33.32
CA LEU A 488 24.05 -12.32 -33.13
C LEU A 488 23.66 -11.15 -34.02
N VAL A 489 23.35 -9.99 -33.42
CA VAL A 489 22.93 -8.81 -34.17
C VAL A 489 24.08 -8.25 -35.00
N LYS A 490 25.23 -8.06 -34.35
CA LYS A 490 26.47 -7.61 -34.96
C LYS A 490 27.61 -7.88 -33.99
N ASP A 491 28.75 -8.31 -34.52
CA ASP A 491 30.04 -8.20 -33.85
C ASP A 491 30.51 -6.73 -34.01
N ILE A 492 30.19 -5.89 -33.03
CA ILE A 492 30.38 -4.44 -33.13
C ILE A 492 31.88 -4.10 -33.03
N ASN A 493 32.61 -4.79 -32.17
CA ASN A 493 34.06 -4.69 -32.04
C ASN A 493 34.71 -6.05 -32.39
N GLU A 494 35.16 -6.16 -33.64
CA GLU A 494 35.55 -7.43 -34.24
C GLU A 494 36.51 -8.28 -33.38
N GLY A 495 36.13 -9.54 -33.17
CA GLY A 495 36.95 -10.53 -32.47
C GLY A 495 36.64 -10.66 -30.98
N THR A 496 37.61 -11.14 -30.19
CA THR A 496 37.33 -11.59 -28.82
C THR A 496 37.24 -10.47 -27.78
N SER A 497 37.57 -9.23 -28.15
CA SER A 497 37.50 -8.08 -27.25
C SER A 497 36.06 -7.74 -26.88
N GLY A 498 35.14 -7.83 -27.84
CA GLY A 498 33.73 -7.47 -27.68
C GLY A 498 33.52 -5.96 -27.53
N SER A 499 32.27 -5.53 -27.70
CA SER A 499 31.85 -4.13 -27.63
C SER A 499 31.25 -3.71 -26.29
N ASN A 500 31.11 -4.67 -25.37
CA ASN A 500 30.50 -4.49 -24.05
C ASN A 500 29.19 -3.65 -24.06
N PRO A 501 28.17 -4.02 -24.86
CA PRO A 501 26.93 -3.24 -24.91
C PRO A 501 26.25 -3.11 -23.55
N MET A 502 25.64 -1.95 -23.31
CA MET A 502 24.93 -1.58 -22.08
C MET A 502 23.76 -0.63 -22.37
N HIS A 503 22.85 -0.50 -21.40
CA HIS A 503 21.70 0.40 -21.39
C HIS A 503 20.72 0.18 -22.56
N LEU A 504 20.41 -1.08 -22.89
CA LEU A 504 19.50 -1.39 -23.98
C LEU A 504 18.16 -0.69 -23.81
N THR A 505 17.83 0.22 -24.74
CA THR A 505 16.60 1.04 -24.63
C THR A 505 15.83 1.01 -25.94
N SER A 506 14.58 0.52 -25.91
CA SER A 506 13.75 0.46 -27.12
C SER A 506 13.14 1.82 -27.47
N VAL A 507 13.50 2.36 -28.63
CA VAL A 507 12.92 3.59 -29.20
C VAL A 507 12.54 3.36 -30.66
N GLY A 508 11.34 3.80 -31.03
CA GLY A 508 10.82 3.65 -32.39
C GLY A 508 10.89 2.20 -32.90
N GLN A 509 11.55 2.01 -34.04
CA GLN A 509 11.70 0.69 -34.66
C GLN A 509 12.95 -0.06 -34.21
N GLY A 510 13.83 0.54 -33.41
CA GLY A 510 15.13 -0.02 -33.04
C GLY A 510 15.37 -0.10 -31.53
N VAL A 511 16.64 -0.28 -31.17
CA VAL A 511 17.17 -0.33 -29.82
C VAL A 511 18.42 0.54 -29.80
N TYR A 512 18.49 1.46 -28.85
CA TYR A 512 19.72 2.18 -28.53
C TYR A 512 20.52 1.41 -27.50
N LEU A 513 21.84 1.59 -27.54
CA LEU A 513 22.79 0.96 -26.65
C LEU A 513 24.07 1.80 -26.59
N SER A 514 24.75 1.73 -25.46
CA SER A 514 26.11 2.23 -25.27
C SER A 514 27.08 1.09 -25.57
N ALA A 515 28.00 1.26 -26.51
CA ALA A 515 28.93 0.20 -26.91
C ALA A 515 30.26 0.78 -27.44
N ASP A 516 31.35 0.02 -27.29
CA ASP A 516 32.66 0.36 -27.86
C ASP A 516 32.89 -0.42 -29.15
N ASN A 517 33.14 0.26 -30.26
CA ASN A 517 33.41 -0.38 -31.55
C ASN A 517 34.90 -0.67 -31.82
N GLY A 518 35.76 -0.47 -30.82
CA GLY A 518 37.21 -0.63 -30.89
C GLY A 518 37.96 0.54 -31.53
N THR A 519 37.26 1.56 -32.03
CA THR A 519 37.86 2.72 -32.70
C THR A 519 37.42 4.07 -32.12
N ASN A 520 36.18 4.17 -31.63
CA ASN A 520 35.58 5.39 -31.10
C ASN A 520 35.46 5.39 -29.56
N GLY A 521 35.92 4.33 -28.89
CA GLY A 521 35.58 4.12 -27.48
C GLY A 521 34.08 3.88 -27.31
N GLN A 522 33.59 3.93 -26.06
CA GLN A 522 32.19 3.66 -25.74
C GLN A 522 31.29 4.84 -26.14
N GLU A 523 30.45 4.62 -27.15
CA GLU A 523 29.62 5.64 -27.81
C GLU A 523 28.16 5.19 -27.93
N LEU A 524 27.29 6.09 -28.39
CA LEU A 524 25.87 5.78 -28.59
C LEU A 524 25.69 5.06 -29.93
N HIS A 525 25.12 3.88 -29.89
CA HIS A 525 24.77 3.08 -31.05
C HIS A 525 23.25 2.91 -31.18
N TYR A 526 22.79 2.67 -32.40
CA TYR A 526 21.40 2.33 -32.71
C TYR A 526 21.34 1.10 -33.62
N SER A 527 20.43 0.19 -33.30
CA SER A 527 20.23 -1.06 -34.04
C SER A 527 18.76 -1.30 -34.41
N LEU A 528 18.52 -1.65 -35.68
CA LEU A 528 17.24 -2.24 -36.11
C LEU A 528 17.30 -3.79 -36.18
N GLY A 529 18.35 -4.41 -35.61
CA GLY A 529 18.40 -5.85 -35.33
C GLY A 529 19.19 -6.71 -36.30
N ASN A 530 20.05 -6.11 -37.12
CA ASN A 530 21.05 -6.83 -37.91
C ASN A 530 22.32 -6.00 -38.18
N THR A 531 23.33 -6.66 -38.74
CA THR A 531 24.66 -6.09 -38.97
C THR A 531 24.66 -4.80 -39.81
N PHE A 532 23.76 -4.67 -40.79
CA PHE A 532 23.73 -3.53 -41.71
C PHE A 532 23.08 -2.29 -41.12
N ASN A 533 22.30 -2.44 -40.05
CA ASN A 533 21.55 -1.36 -39.43
C ASN A 533 21.88 -1.19 -37.95
N THR A 534 23.04 -1.70 -37.54
CA THR A 534 23.67 -1.44 -36.24
C THR A 534 24.86 -0.52 -36.47
N VAL A 535 24.71 0.74 -36.09
CA VAL A 535 25.65 1.82 -36.38
C VAL A 535 25.92 2.67 -35.14
N VAL A 536 27.10 3.28 -35.08
CA VAL A 536 27.35 4.43 -34.18
C VAL A 536 26.46 5.55 -34.66
N VAL A 537 25.72 6.19 -33.77
CA VAL A 537 24.82 7.30 -34.12
C VAL A 537 25.65 8.58 -34.33
N LYS A 538 26.58 8.84 -33.41
CA LYS A 538 27.54 9.93 -33.45
C LYS A 538 28.74 9.59 -32.58
N ASP A 539 29.93 9.94 -33.06
CA ASP A 539 31.17 9.91 -32.27
C ASP A 539 31.22 11.20 -31.44
N ILE A 540 30.69 11.17 -30.22
CA ILE A 540 30.47 12.37 -29.40
C ILE A 540 31.79 12.87 -28.82
N ASN A 541 32.66 11.97 -28.34
CA ASN A 541 34.01 12.29 -27.86
C ASN A 541 35.06 11.65 -28.78
N PRO A 542 35.53 12.37 -29.82
CA PRO A 542 36.33 11.77 -30.87
C PRO A 542 37.62 11.12 -30.36
N GLY A 543 37.85 9.89 -30.77
CA GLY A 543 39.06 9.12 -30.45
C GLY A 543 38.72 7.87 -29.65
N THR A 544 39.67 7.35 -28.87
CA THR A 544 39.48 6.08 -28.14
C THR A 544 38.92 6.27 -26.73
N ASN A 545 38.63 7.51 -26.31
CA ASN A 545 38.14 7.78 -24.96
C ASN A 545 36.65 7.45 -24.82
N GLY A 546 35.85 7.69 -25.87
CA GLY A 546 34.40 7.52 -25.86
C GLY A 546 33.66 8.53 -24.97
N SER A 547 32.36 8.65 -25.19
CA SER A 547 31.47 9.55 -24.45
C SER A 547 30.71 8.90 -23.29
N SER A 548 30.81 7.56 -23.18
CA SER A 548 30.15 6.72 -22.18
C SER A 548 28.65 7.08 -21.98
N PRO A 549 27.78 6.93 -22.98
CA PRO A 549 26.36 7.25 -22.83
C PRO A 549 25.68 6.47 -21.70
N GLN A 550 24.88 7.17 -20.88
CA GLN A 550 24.13 6.62 -19.73
C GLN A 550 22.72 7.25 -19.65
N GLU A 551 21.87 6.76 -18.74
CA GLU A 551 20.52 7.30 -18.48
C GLU A 551 19.63 7.36 -19.74
N LEU A 552 19.75 6.37 -20.61
CA LEU A 552 19.02 6.32 -21.88
C LEU A 552 17.50 6.30 -21.63
N THR A 553 16.86 7.42 -21.89
CA THR A 553 15.46 7.69 -21.56
C THR A 553 14.69 8.09 -22.81
N LYS A 554 13.63 7.35 -23.12
CA LYS A 554 12.78 7.62 -24.29
C LYS A 554 11.84 8.80 -24.01
N LEU A 555 11.81 9.79 -24.91
CA LEU A 555 10.79 10.85 -24.95
C LEU A 555 10.20 10.96 -26.36
N GLY A 556 8.96 10.49 -26.54
CA GLY A 556 8.32 10.44 -27.84
C GLY A 556 9.08 9.53 -28.83
N SER A 557 9.54 10.09 -29.95
CA SER A 557 10.39 9.41 -30.93
C SER A 557 11.89 9.53 -30.66
N ASN A 558 12.27 10.39 -29.72
CA ASN A 558 13.67 10.73 -29.45
C ASN A 558 14.16 9.96 -28.21
N LEU A 559 15.48 9.87 -28.11
CA LEU A 559 16.18 9.39 -26.93
C LEU A 559 16.88 10.58 -26.28
N PHE A 560 16.70 10.73 -24.97
CA PHE A 560 17.53 11.58 -24.12
C PHE A 560 18.51 10.70 -23.35
N PHE A 561 19.71 11.19 -23.13
CA PHE A 561 20.77 10.46 -22.46
C PHE A 561 21.82 11.44 -21.96
N THR A 562 22.75 10.96 -21.15
CA THR A 562 23.90 11.75 -20.69
C THR A 562 25.18 11.23 -21.30
N ALA A 563 26.06 12.13 -21.69
CA ALA A 563 27.33 11.79 -22.33
C ALA A 563 28.35 12.92 -22.11
N ASP A 564 29.62 12.54 -22.11
CA ASP A 564 30.77 13.46 -21.99
C ASP A 564 31.43 13.62 -23.36
N ASP A 565 31.47 14.83 -23.91
CA ASP A 565 32.12 15.13 -25.20
C ASP A 565 33.63 15.38 -25.09
N GLY A 566 34.19 15.32 -23.88
CA GLY A 566 35.60 15.59 -23.59
C GLY A 566 35.95 17.08 -23.55
N GLU A 567 35.01 17.99 -23.80
CA GLU A 567 35.20 19.44 -23.77
C GLU A 567 34.39 20.12 -22.67
N ASN A 568 33.10 19.78 -22.55
CA ASN A 568 32.14 20.39 -21.62
C ASN A 568 31.83 19.48 -20.42
N GLY A 569 32.37 18.25 -20.38
CA GLY A 569 32.02 17.27 -19.35
C GLY A 569 30.69 16.56 -19.65
N ARG A 570 30.15 15.83 -18.68
CA ARG A 570 28.90 15.06 -18.86
C ARG A 570 27.69 15.97 -18.77
N GLU A 571 26.97 16.07 -19.89
CA GLU A 571 25.81 16.93 -20.07
C GLU A 571 24.60 16.15 -20.59
N LEU A 572 23.45 16.82 -20.76
CA LEU A 572 22.24 16.24 -21.34
C LEU A 572 22.29 16.30 -22.87
N TRP A 573 22.06 15.15 -23.51
CA TRP A 573 22.03 14.98 -24.96
C TRP A 573 20.68 14.44 -25.44
N VAL A 574 20.35 14.73 -26.69
CA VAL A 574 19.18 14.19 -27.40
C VAL A 574 19.62 13.53 -28.71
N SER A 575 18.91 12.48 -29.12
CA SER A 575 19.09 11.81 -30.41
C SER A 575 17.77 11.40 -31.05
N ASP A 576 17.63 11.62 -32.36
CA ASP A 576 16.55 11.11 -33.20
C ASP A 576 16.95 9.88 -34.03
N SER A 577 18.09 9.25 -33.68
CA SER A 577 18.78 8.12 -34.33
C SER A 577 19.63 8.49 -35.54
N THR A 578 19.78 9.78 -35.83
CA THR A 578 20.68 10.29 -36.86
C THR A 578 21.83 11.10 -36.24
N GLU A 579 22.94 11.19 -36.97
CA GLU A 579 24.11 11.99 -36.55
C GLU A 579 23.76 13.48 -36.39
N ASP A 580 23.03 14.05 -37.36
CA ASP A 580 22.62 15.46 -37.36
C ASP A 580 21.61 15.77 -36.24
N GLY A 581 20.71 14.84 -35.94
CA GLY A 581 19.74 14.95 -34.86
C GLY A 581 20.28 14.53 -33.48
N THR A 582 21.60 14.31 -33.36
CA THR A 582 22.27 13.99 -32.09
C THR A 582 23.14 15.15 -31.62
N PHE A 583 22.75 15.80 -30.51
CA PHE A 583 23.43 17.00 -30.01
C PHE A 583 23.19 17.23 -28.51
N MET A 584 24.13 17.96 -27.88
CA MET A 584 24.00 18.44 -26.50
C MET A 584 22.88 19.47 -26.44
N VAL A 585 21.89 19.24 -25.58
CA VAL A 585 20.70 20.09 -25.47
C VAL A 585 21.09 21.48 -24.96
N LYS A 586 21.95 21.51 -23.95
CA LYS A 586 22.49 22.71 -23.31
C LYS A 586 23.74 22.33 -22.52
N ASP A 587 24.77 23.18 -22.57
CA ASP A 587 25.87 23.18 -21.60
C ASP A 587 25.33 23.81 -20.31
N ILE A 588 24.93 22.97 -19.35
CA ILE A 588 24.28 23.42 -18.11
C ILE A 588 25.30 24.02 -17.16
N ASN A 589 26.48 23.40 -17.02
CA ASN A 589 27.56 23.87 -16.17
C ASN A 589 28.75 24.30 -17.02
N THR A 590 28.82 25.56 -17.43
CA THR A 590 29.85 26.03 -18.38
C THR A 590 31.31 25.92 -17.90
N ASN A 591 31.53 25.56 -16.62
CA ASN A 591 32.86 25.38 -16.03
C ASN A 591 33.21 23.89 -15.78
N GLY A 592 32.35 22.94 -16.15
CA GLY A 592 32.60 21.51 -15.98
C GLY A 592 31.36 20.65 -16.18
N SER A 593 31.33 19.45 -15.61
CA SER A 593 30.19 18.55 -15.76
C SER A 593 28.99 19.01 -14.91
N SER A 594 27.78 19.05 -15.49
CA SER A 594 26.52 19.12 -14.71
C SER A 594 26.07 17.74 -14.20
N SER A 595 26.62 16.66 -14.79
CA SER A 595 26.32 15.26 -14.46
C SER A 595 24.82 14.99 -14.26
N PRO A 596 23.98 15.16 -15.31
CA PRO A 596 22.56 14.91 -15.17
C PRO A 596 22.27 13.45 -14.80
N ASN A 597 21.28 13.21 -13.95
CA ASN A 597 20.83 11.86 -13.56
C ASN A 597 19.35 11.85 -13.19
N TRP A 598 18.79 10.66 -12.95
CA TRP A 598 17.36 10.46 -12.62
C TRP A 598 16.42 11.01 -13.69
N LEU A 599 16.71 10.70 -14.96
CA LEU A 599 15.91 11.17 -16.08
C LEU A 599 14.51 10.53 -16.03
N ARG A 600 13.48 11.37 -15.94
CA ARG A 600 12.07 10.96 -15.88
C ARG A 600 11.21 11.80 -16.80
N VAL A 601 10.29 11.16 -17.49
CA VAL A 601 9.36 11.84 -18.41
C VAL A 601 8.00 11.99 -17.74
N MET A 602 7.53 13.22 -17.62
CA MET A 602 6.19 13.56 -17.16
C MET A 602 5.56 14.54 -18.15
N ASP A 603 4.35 14.23 -18.62
CA ASP A 603 3.58 15.07 -19.57
C ASP A 603 4.36 15.57 -20.79
N GLY A 604 5.19 14.69 -21.36
CA GLY A 604 5.98 15.00 -22.55
C GLY A 604 7.15 15.95 -22.31
N THR A 605 7.51 16.23 -21.04
CA THR A 605 8.68 16.99 -20.63
C THR A 605 9.63 16.06 -19.86
N LEU A 606 10.94 16.22 -20.08
CA LEU A 606 11.96 15.50 -19.32
C LEU A 606 12.30 16.29 -18.04
N TYR A 607 12.36 15.61 -16.91
CA TYR A 607 12.83 16.11 -15.62
C TYR A 607 14.05 15.30 -15.19
N PHE A 608 14.99 15.94 -14.52
CA PHE A 608 16.25 15.33 -14.11
C PHE A 608 16.94 16.19 -13.06
N MET A 609 17.89 15.62 -12.32
CA MET A 609 18.74 16.36 -11.39
C MET A 609 20.04 16.76 -12.08
N ALA A 610 20.49 18.00 -11.92
CA ALA A 610 21.76 18.48 -12.49
C ALA A 610 22.44 19.51 -11.61
N TYR A 611 23.78 19.50 -11.63
CA TYR A 611 24.64 20.35 -10.82
C TYR A 611 25.07 21.63 -11.54
N THR A 612 25.12 22.74 -10.82
CA THR A 612 25.85 23.95 -11.21
C THR A 612 26.65 24.52 -10.04
N GLU A 613 27.70 25.30 -10.32
CA GLU A 613 28.53 25.89 -9.26
C GLU A 613 27.76 26.85 -8.33
N ASP A 614 26.76 27.56 -8.87
CA ASP A 614 26.02 28.60 -8.15
C ASP A 614 24.82 28.04 -7.35
N HIS A 615 24.27 26.89 -7.78
CA HIS A 615 23.01 26.34 -7.24
C HIS A 615 23.13 24.90 -6.70
N GLY A 616 24.31 24.27 -6.75
CA GLY A 616 24.41 22.83 -6.43
C GLY A 616 23.58 21.96 -7.38
N ARG A 617 23.22 20.74 -6.93
CA ARG A 617 22.38 19.78 -7.63
C ARG A 617 20.90 20.01 -7.29
N GLU A 618 20.18 20.43 -8.32
CA GLU A 618 18.77 20.83 -8.22
C GLU A 618 17.91 20.11 -9.27
N LEU A 619 16.59 20.32 -9.21
CA LEU A 619 15.63 19.80 -10.18
C LEU A 619 15.59 20.66 -11.46
N TRP A 620 15.84 20.04 -12.60
CA TRP A 620 15.81 20.65 -13.93
C TRP A 620 14.72 20.04 -14.80
N ARG A 621 14.34 20.77 -15.84
CA ARG A 621 13.47 20.29 -16.91
C ARG A 621 14.02 20.58 -18.29
N SER A 622 13.60 19.79 -19.29
CA SER A 622 13.92 19.97 -20.71
C SER A 622 12.78 19.49 -21.62
N ASP A 623 12.52 20.26 -22.69
CA ASP A 623 11.68 19.84 -23.82
C ASP A 623 12.51 19.39 -25.05
N GLY A 624 13.83 19.26 -24.89
CA GLY A 624 14.77 18.97 -25.98
C GLY A 624 15.35 20.19 -26.68
N THR A 625 14.95 21.40 -26.28
CA THR A 625 15.54 22.66 -26.78
C THR A 625 16.37 23.35 -25.71
N THR A 626 17.34 24.16 -26.11
CA THR A 626 18.17 24.93 -25.17
C THR A 626 17.33 25.90 -24.33
N ASP A 627 16.34 26.57 -24.93
CA ASP A 627 15.46 27.53 -24.25
C ASP A 627 14.49 26.83 -23.27
N GLY A 628 14.00 25.65 -23.63
CA GLY A 628 13.14 24.83 -22.77
C GLY A 628 13.91 24.02 -21.72
N THR A 629 15.24 24.18 -21.63
CA THR A 629 16.11 23.50 -20.66
C THR A 629 16.59 24.47 -19.57
N TYR A 630 16.03 24.34 -18.37
CA TYR A 630 16.31 25.24 -17.26
C TYR A 630 16.01 24.59 -15.89
N MET A 631 16.64 25.12 -14.84
CA MET A 631 16.41 24.75 -13.45
C MET A 631 14.98 25.14 -13.06
N LEU A 632 14.18 24.17 -12.62
CA LEU A 632 12.78 24.40 -12.31
C LEU A 632 12.61 25.22 -11.02
N MET A 633 13.43 24.91 -10.02
CA MET A 633 13.47 25.56 -8.72
C MET A 633 14.84 25.33 -8.07
N ASP A 634 15.37 26.34 -7.40
CA ASP A 634 16.52 26.25 -6.48
C ASP A 634 15.94 25.89 -5.10
N ILE A 635 15.81 24.60 -4.81
CA ILE A 635 15.12 24.09 -3.62
C ILE A 635 15.99 24.31 -2.38
N ASN A 636 17.30 24.07 -2.47
CA ASN A 636 18.29 24.37 -1.42
C ASN A 636 19.11 25.61 -1.80
N PRO A 637 18.71 26.82 -1.38
CA PRO A 637 19.25 28.05 -1.94
C PRO A 637 20.78 28.19 -1.82
N GLY A 638 21.40 28.57 -2.93
CA GLY A 638 22.84 28.79 -3.02
C GLY A 638 23.58 27.54 -3.50
N SER A 639 24.86 27.39 -3.20
CA SER A 639 25.69 26.33 -3.81
C SER A 639 25.54 24.94 -3.16
N ASN A 640 24.43 24.67 -2.48
CA ASN A 640 24.18 23.40 -1.79
C ASN A 640 23.29 22.51 -2.66
N ASP A 641 23.37 21.20 -2.46
CA ASP A 641 22.52 20.26 -3.19
C ASP A 641 21.18 20.09 -2.43
N SER A 642 20.05 20.12 -3.15
CA SER A 642 18.77 19.67 -2.60
C SER A 642 18.61 18.16 -2.71
N PHE A 643 19.18 17.55 -3.74
CA PHE A 643 19.09 16.10 -3.96
C PHE A 643 20.17 15.35 -3.18
N HIS A 644 19.80 14.63 -2.13
CA HIS A 644 20.74 13.82 -1.34
C HIS A 644 20.71 12.34 -1.76
N TRP A 645 21.88 11.79 -2.06
CA TRP A 645 22.04 10.36 -2.36
C TRP A 645 22.08 9.55 -1.05
N THR A 646 21.24 8.53 -0.94
CA THR A 646 21.29 7.56 0.17
C THR A 646 21.89 6.24 -0.35
N PRO A 647 23.01 5.76 0.22
CA PRO A 647 23.56 4.46 -0.16
C PRO A 647 22.59 3.34 0.24
N ASP A 648 22.13 2.54 -0.71
CA ASP A 648 21.33 1.34 -0.45
C ASP A 648 21.61 0.24 -1.49
N VAL A 649 21.54 -1.03 -1.06
CA VAL A 649 21.79 -2.21 -1.91
C VAL A 649 20.56 -2.63 -2.71
N PHE A 650 19.35 -2.21 -2.29
CA PHE A 650 18.11 -2.47 -3.03
C PHE A 650 17.73 -1.24 -3.87
N HIS A 651 17.52 -1.45 -5.17
CA HIS A 651 17.53 -0.43 -6.21
C HIS A 651 16.73 0.86 -5.89
N GLU A 652 17.43 1.98 -6.04
CA GLU A 652 17.16 3.28 -5.43
C GLU A 652 16.16 4.13 -6.25
N GLU A 653 14.88 3.78 -6.39
CA GLU A 653 13.96 4.74 -7.04
C GLU A 653 13.78 5.98 -6.15
N LEU A 654 14.41 7.09 -6.52
CA LEU A 654 14.35 8.38 -5.83
C LEU A 654 13.53 9.44 -6.58
N VAL A 655 13.03 9.11 -7.79
CA VAL A 655 12.20 10.01 -8.60
C VAL A 655 11.15 9.21 -9.39
N ILE A 656 9.86 9.38 -9.08
CA ILE A 656 8.78 8.66 -9.77
C ILE A 656 7.71 9.61 -10.30
N VAL A 657 7.02 9.20 -11.36
CA VAL A 657 5.79 9.87 -11.81
C VAL A 657 4.60 9.11 -11.22
N HIS A 658 3.72 9.82 -10.53
CA HIS A 658 2.46 9.31 -9.99
C HIS A 658 1.34 10.30 -10.33
N GLY A 659 0.29 9.82 -11.01
CA GLY A 659 -0.73 10.70 -11.59
C GLY A 659 -0.14 11.67 -12.62
N ASP A 660 -0.41 12.97 -12.45
CA ASP A 660 0.08 14.08 -13.26
C ASP A 660 1.27 14.82 -12.62
N ARG A 661 1.94 14.18 -11.65
CA ARG A 661 2.99 14.80 -10.82
C ARG A 661 4.23 13.91 -10.73
N LEU A 662 5.36 14.58 -10.53
CA LEU A 662 6.66 13.97 -10.28
C LEU A 662 6.92 14.07 -8.78
N TYR A 663 7.21 12.95 -8.15
CA TYR A 663 7.58 12.84 -6.74
C TYR A 663 9.06 12.51 -6.64
N PHE A 664 9.74 13.15 -5.70
CA PHE A 664 11.19 13.02 -5.54
C PHE A 664 11.63 13.37 -4.13
N THR A 665 12.84 12.96 -3.80
CA THR A 665 13.48 13.27 -2.52
C THR A 665 14.28 14.58 -2.61
N ALA A 666 14.07 15.51 -1.68
CA ALA A 666 14.84 16.76 -1.62
C ALA A 666 14.95 17.38 -0.22
N ASP A 667 16.01 18.16 0.00
CA ASP A 667 16.29 18.97 1.19
C ASP A 667 16.16 20.47 0.85
N ASP A 668 15.49 21.23 1.70
CA ASP A 668 15.33 22.70 1.55
C ASP A 668 16.42 23.52 2.23
N GLY A 669 17.41 22.87 2.84
CA GLY A 669 18.59 23.50 3.41
C GLY A 669 18.36 24.17 4.76
N GLY A 670 17.26 23.94 5.46
CA GLY A 670 17.17 24.48 6.82
C GLY A 670 15.95 24.19 7.70
N GLN A 671 14.82 23.71 7.20
CA GLN A 671 13.60 23.57 8.02
C GLN A 671 13.08 22.15 8.15
N HIS A 672 13.17 21.35 7.09
CA HIS A 672 12.52 20.03 7.04
C HIS A 672 13.51 18.87 6.78
N GLY A 673 14.78 19.15 6.48
CA GLY A 673 15.72 18.11 6.05
C GLY A 673 15.31 17.46 4.72
N THR A 674 15.83 16.26 4.46
CA THR A 674 15.55 15.48 3.24
C THR A 674 14.22 14.73 3.34
N GLU A 675 13.22 15.19 2.60
CA GLU A 675 11.82 14.75 2.68
C GLU A 675 11.20 14.45 1.29
N LEU A 676 9.90 14.11 1.26
CA LEU A 676 9.15 13.83 0.04
C LEU A 676 8.65 15.14 -0.58
N TRP A 677 9.04 15.41 -1.81
CA TRP A 677 8.63 16.57 -2.60
C TRP A 677 7.84 16.14 -3.83
N ARG A 678 7.03 17.07 -4.36
CA ARG A 678 6.34 16.89 -5.63
C ARG A 678 6.48 18.10 -6.53
N THR A 679 6.31 17.89 -7.84
CA THR A 679 6.10 18.96 -8.80
C THR A 679 5.07 18.60 -9.87
N ASN A 680 4.29 19.60 -10.30
CA ASN A 680 3.48 19.54 -11.53
C ASN A 680 4.22 20.13 -12.76
N GLY A 681 5.52 20.40 -12.64
CA GLY A 681 6.33 20.99 -13.71
C GLY A 681 6.40 22.52 -13.70
N THR A 682 5.87 23.17 -12.67
CA THR A 682 5.95 24.63 -12.46
C THR A 682 6.57 24.92 -11.10
N THR A 683 7.31 26.03 -10.98
CA THR A 683 7.91 26.45 -9.69
C THR A 683 6.89 26.59 -8.56
N ASN A 684 5.68 27.09 -8.86
CA ASN A 684 4.61 27.23 -7.85
C ASN A 684 3.96 25.89 -7.44
N GLY A 685 4.05 24.88 -8.29
CA GLY A 685 3.56 23.54 -7.98
C GLY A 685 4.68 22.60 -7.52
N THR A 686 5.89 23.12 -7.30
CA THR A 686 7.01 22.41 -6.68
C THR A 686 6.97 22.70 -5.17
N GLU A 687 6.64 21.70 -4.37
CA GLU A 687 6.41 21.87 -2.94
C GLU A 687 6.72 20.59 -2.16
N LEU A 688 7.04 20.77 -0.87
CA LEU A 688 7.13 19.70 0.11
C LEU A 688 5.75 19.02 0.23
N VAL A 689 5.72 17.71 0.12
CA VAL A 689 4.50 16.91 0.27
C VAL A 689 4.21 16.66 1.74
N ILE A 690 5.21 16.14 2.42
CA ILE A 690 5.15 15.79 3.84
C ILE A 690 6.54 15.86 4.45
N ASP A 691 6.60 16.46 5.64
CA ASP A 691 7.70 16.34 6.58
C ASP A 691 7.39 15.16 7.52
N ILE A 692 8.00 14.00 7.27
CA ILE A 692 7.71 12.77 8.02
C ILE A 692 8.38 12.80 9.40
N VAL A 693 9.54 13.46 9.52
CA VAL A 693 10.26 13.64 10.78
C VAL A 693 10.31 15.14 11.08
N PRO A 694 9.30 15.68 11.80
CA PRO A 694 9.14 17.12 11.97
C PRO A 694 10.40 17.87 12.40
N GLY A 695 10.75 18.90 11.64
CA GLY A 695 11.89 19.77 11.91
C GLY A 695 13.08 19.48 11.00
N SER A 696 14.29 19.86 11.41
CA SER A 696 15.46 19.81 10.51
C SER A 696 16.04 18.41 10.27
N ASP A 697 15.43 17.37 10.86
CA ASP A 697 15.90 16.00 10.75
C ASP A 697 15.31 15.36 9.50
N SER A 698 16.06 14.49 8.85
CA SER A 698 15.66 13.90 7.57
C SER A 698 15.04 12.52 7.74
N SER A 699 13.91 12.29 7.06
CA SER A 699 13.26 10.98 6.97
C SER A 699 13.81 10.09 5.84
N TRP A 700 14.62 10.65 4.94
CA TRP A 700 15.27 9.92 3.85
C TRP A 700 14.32 9.06 3.00
N PRO A 701 13.26 9.62 2.40
CA PRO A 701 12.32 8.85 1.59
C PRO A 701 13.01 8.25 0.35
N ASN A 702 12.75 6.96 0.07
CA ASN A 702 13.28 6.27 -1.11
C ASN A 702 12.41 5.07 -1.51
N ARG A 703 12.82 4.36 -2.56
CA ARG A 703 12.18 3.15 -3.10
C ARG A 703 10.71 3.41 -3.47
N TYR A 704 10.50 4.51 -4.20
CA TYR A 704 9.16 4.91 -4.64
C TYR A 704 8.51 3.87 -5.54
N PHE A 705 7.24 3.60 -5.28
CA PHE A 705 6.43 2.68 -6.07
C PHE A 705 5.01 3.22 -6.23
N SER A 706 4.61 3.49 -7.48
CA SER A 706 3.29 4.01 -7.79
C SER A 706 2.33 2.86 -8.10
N PHE A 707 1.26 2.75 -7.33
CA PHE A 707 0.21 1.76 -7.56
C PHE A 707 -1.17 2.33 -7.19
N ASP A 708 -2.10 2.26 -8.15
CA ASP A 708 -3.46 2.81 -8.05
C ASP A 708 -3.42 4.30 -7.68
N ASP A 709 -4.23 4.74 -6.73
CA ASP A 709 -4.26 6.13 -6.23
C ASP A 709 -3.18 6.41 -5.17
N LYS A 710 -2.30 5.45 -4.88
CA LYS A 710 -1.28 5.55 -3.83
C LYS A 710 0.14 5.55 -4.40
N LEU A 711 0.97 6.40 -3.83
CA LEU A 711 2.41 6.38 -3.93
C LEU A 711 2.98 5.70 -2.68
N TYR A 712 3.56 4.53 -2.82
CA TYR A 712 4.28 3.84 -1.75
C TYR A 712 5.76 4.20 -1.75
N PHE A 713 6.38 4.22 -0.57
CA PHE A 713 7.80 4.51 -0.39
C PHE A 713 8.26 4.05 0.98
N THR A 714 9.56 4.11 1.26
CA THR A 714 10.05 3.92 2.63
C THR A 714 10.71 5.15 3.19
N SER A 715 10.51 5.38 4.48
CA SER A 715 11.09 6.49 5.23
C SER A 715 11.52 6.03 6.62
N TYR A 716 12.57 6.67 7.11
CA TYR A 716 13.22 6.42 8.39
C TYR A 716 12.72 7.38 9.48
N SER A 717 12.65 6.86 10.71
CA SER A 717 12.57 7.66 11.93
C SER A 717 13.39 7.00 13.04
N GLU A 718 13.88 7.77 14.02
CA GLU A 718 14.62 7.19 15.16
C GLU A 718 13.77 6.21 15.99
N GLU A 719 12.45 6.45 16.08
CA GLU A 719 11.55 5.62 16.89
C GLU A 719 11.27 4.24 16.24
N ARG A 720 11.19 4.20 14.90
CA ARG A 720 10.65 3.03 14.18
C ARG A 720 11.60 2.44 13.14
N GLY A 721 12.79 3.01 12.92
CA GLY A 721 13.63 2.62 11.80
C GLY A 721 12.99 2.97 10.45
N ARG A 722 13.42 2.29 9.38
CA ARG A 722 12.89 2.46 8.02
C ARG A 722 11.64 1.60 7.80
N GLN A 723 10.50 2.23 7.54
CA GLN A 723 9.20 1.57 7.40
C GLN A 723 8.56 1.82 6.04
N LEU A 724 7.54 1.04 5.69
CA LEU A 724 6.71 1.25 4.49
C LEU A 724 5.64 2.31 4.75
N TRP A 725 5.61 3.32 3.90
CA TRP A 725 4.68 4.43 3.90
C TRP A 725 3.92 4.49 2.58
N PHE A 726 2.80 5.20 2.60
CA PHE A 726 2.10 5.61 1.40
C PHE A 726 1.67 7.08 1.48
N TYR A 727 1.50 7.68 0.32
CA TYR A 727 0.89 8.99 0.08
C TYR A 727 -0.22 8.83 -0.96
N TRP A 728 -1.32 9.57 -0.83
CA TRP A 728 -2.35 9.76 -1.85
C TRP A 728 -2.76 11.23 -1.87
N ASP A 729 -3.36 11.74 -2.93
CA ASP A 729 -4.06 13.03 -2.85
C ASP A 729 -5.49 12.74 -2.34
N ASN A 730 -5.73 12.84 -1.02
CA ASN A 730 -7.04 12.53 -0.45
C ASN A 730 -8.04 13.60 -0.95
N PRO A 731 -9.07 13.25 -1.72
CA PRO A 731 -10.08 14.23 -2.14
C PRO A 731 -10.91 14.78 -0.96
N GLY A 732 -10.70 14.23 0.25
CA GLY A 732 -11.58 14.40 1.39
C GLY A 732 -12.92 13.70 1.14
N PRO A 733 -13.87 13.79 2.08
CA PRO A 733 -15.23 13.37 1.80
C PRO A 733 -15.80 14.20 0.64
N ILE A 734 -16.32 13.54 -0.39
CA ILE A 734 -17.10 14.21 -1.43
C ILE A 734 -18.42 14.64 -0.77
N ILE A 735 -18.48 15.89 -0.30
CA ILE A 735 -19.70 16.50 0.23
C ILE A 735 -20.64 16.76 -0.97
N GLY A 736 -21.55 15.84 -1.22
CA GLY A 736 -22.54 15.88 -2.31
C GLY A 736 -23.76 16.75 -2.02
#